data_AF-A0A651DZV0-F1
#
_entry.id   AF-A0A651DZV0-F1
#
_cell.length_a   1.000
_cell.length_b   1.000
_cell.length_c   1.000
_cell.angle_alpha   90.00
_cell.angle_beta   90.00
_cell.angle_gamma   90.00
#
_symmetry.space_group_name_H-M   'P 1'
#
loop_
_entity.id
_entity.type
_entity.pdbx_description
1 polymer ?
#
loop_
_entity_poly.entity_id
_entity_poly.type
_entity_poly.pdbx_seq_one_letter_code
_entity_poly.pdbx_strand_id
1 'polypeptide(L)'
;MVAVDLDAQRLNLTHLKQPEIHHLVKIQPHGVVLILDEPDLRILQVSRNASKLLGVKAEDLLGQTLDEILDPYQVDRFRAGLSYNNLELINPTKVWARRKGDDYSVFDAVFHRTADHTLVLELEPAVTQDNIPFLSFYHLAKASIQQLESTASLVDFCHIIVRQVRSVTGFERVMLYKFDEDGHGEVMAEDKIKDMESYLGLHYPESDIPSTARKMFLSNWIRVIPDATAEAVDLYPSINPATEQPTDLTLSILRSAHPCHLDYLHNMGVGASLTISLMKDNKLWGLIACHHRTPKLVPYELRKACEFLGRVIFAEISTREEEADYSYRAKLAQVQTALIDFMSEADYFVDGLTCHNPNLLDLVDAKGAAICFNGTWTTVGQTPPDEELNFLVQWLNKTVDGEVFATNALPLAYSDAERFKNVASGLLAIPLSKRSYVLWFRPEVIQTVNWGGDPNHAYEVTDEGGEVRLCPRKSFDLWKETVRFKSLPWKPVEIKAVLELRKAIVNIILRQAEELALLAQDLERSNAELKKFAYVASHDLQEPLNQVANFVQLLEMRYDERLDEDGKEFIGFAVEGVSLMQTLIDDVLVYSKVDLKGVECELTDLDDPLHQALSNLRGRVAETGAVITHDPMPTIVVDRTQLMQLFQNLMGNAIKFRKPGEMPQIHIGVRRREDDWLFSVQDNGIGLDPQFAERIFVIFQRLHTRDEYPGSGMGLAICKKIVECHRGKIWVESALDQGTTFYFTIPVGGRDRNHASGRTTQNYPFGRR
;
A
#
# COMPACT_ATOMS: atom_id res chain seq x y z
N MET A 1 -40.95 18.01 30.86
CA MET A 1 -39.52 17.67 30.78
C MET A 1 -38.88 18.73 29.91
N VAL A 2 -38.07 19.59 30.51
CA VAL A 2 -37.31 20.61 29.78
C VAL A 2 -36.12 19.87 29.17
N ALA A 3 -36.00 19.87 27.84
CA ALA A 3 -34.80 19.38 27.17
C ALA A 3 -33.65 20.29 27.59
N VAL A 4 -32.71 19.74 28.35
CA VAL A 4 -31.52 20.48 28.81
C VAL A 4 -30.59 20.63 27.61
N ASP A 5 -30.27 21.89 27.27
CA ASP A 5 -29.29 22.24 26.26
C ASP A 5 -27.87 21.94 26.81
N LEU A 6 -27.27 20.86 26.31
CA LEU A 6 -26.00 20.31 26.78
C LEU A 6 -24.80 21.23 26.50
N ASP A 7 -24.94 22.23 25.63
CA ASP A 7 -23.88 23.21 25.34
C ASP A 7 -23.75 24.31 26.42
N ALA A 8 -24.79 24.52 27.24
CA ALA A 8 -24.82 25.60 28.22
C ALA A 8 -24.11 25.27 29.56
N GLN A 9 -23.89 23.99 29.85
CA GLN A 9 -23.18 23.53 31.04
C GLN A 9 -22.01 22.66 30.58
N ARG A 10 -20.76 23.11 30.76
CA ARG A 10 -19.53 22.33 30.52
C ARG A 10 -19.42 21.10 31.46
N LEU A 11 -20.41 20.21 31.44
CA LEU A 11 -20.34 18.89 32.06
C LEU A 11 -19.43 18.03 31.20
N ASN A 12 -18.37 17.50 31.81
CA ASN A 12 -17.42 16.63 31.14
C ASN A 12 -18.09 15.27 30.91
N LEU A 13 -18.82 15.14 29.79
CA LEU A 13 -19.52 13.91 29.35
C LEU A 13 -18.61 12.67 29.41
N THR A 14 -17.29 12.85 29.31
CA THR A 14 -16.28 11.80 29.46
C THR A 14 -16.31 11.12 30.84
N HIS A 15 -16.50 11.88 31.93
CA HIS A 15 -16.58 11.34 33.29
C HIS A 15 -17.90 10.59 33.52
N LEU A 16 -19.00 11.11 32.99
CA LEU A 16 -20.31 10.48 33.04
C LEU A 16 -20.34 9.13 32.28
N LYS A 17 -19.55 9.01 31.20
CA LYS A 17 -19.35 7.76 30.46
C LYS A 17 -18.47 6.73 31.19
N GLN A 18 -17.78 7.11 32.27
CA GLN A 18 -16.85 6.24 33.00
C GLN A 18 -17.16 6.24 34.50
N PRO A 19 -18.29 5.65 34.93
CA PRO A 19 -18.65 5.60 36.35
C PRO A 19 -17.62 4.79 37.16
N GLU A 20 -17.32 5.24 38.38
CA GLU A 20 -16.47 4.54 39.36
C GLU A 20 -17.22 3.35 39.99
N ILE A 21 -17.51 2.36 39.16
CA ILE A 21 -18.31 1.18 39.53
C ILE A 21 -17.66 0.27 40.60
N HIS A 22 -16.37 0.45 40.88
CA HIS A 22 -15.61 -0.31 41.89
C HIS A 22 -15.82 0.23 43.30
N HIS A 23 -16.12 1.52 43.45
CA HIS A 23 -16.41 2.18 44.74
C HIS A 23 -17.90 2.19 45.11
N LEU A 24 -18.74 1.46 44.35
CA LEU A 24 -20.14 1.27 44.72
C LEU A 24 -20.23 0.45 46.00
N VAL A 25 -20.43 1.12 47.14
CA VAL A 25 -20.52 0.49 48.47
C VAL A 25 -21.90 -0.16 48.73
N LYS A 26 -22.47 -0.74 47.68
CA LYS A 26 -23.75 -1.46 47.72
C LYS A 26 -23.58 -2.86 47.20
N ILE A 27 -24.29 -3.80 47.81
CA ILE A 27 -24.31 -5.21 47.44
C ILE A 27 -25.71 -5.64 47.01
N GLN A 28 -25.77 -6.78 46.33
CA GLN A 28 -27.01 -7.45 45.97
C GLN A 28 -27.60 -8.12 47.22
N PRO A 29 -28.93 -8.06 47.43
CA PRO A 29 -29.54 -8.39 48.72
C PRO A 29 -29.58 -9.88 49.08
N HIS A 30 -29.22 -10.77 48.14
CA HIS A 30 -29.35 -12.21 48.33
C HIS A 30 -28.26 -12.81 49.22
N GLY A 31 -27.10 -12.16 49.37
CA GLY A 31 -26.01 -12.60 50.24
C GLY A 31 -25.55 -11.51 51.22
N VAL A 32 -24.61 -11.84 52.09
CA VAL A 32 -24.00 -10.92 53.07
C VAL A 32 -22.53 -10.71 52.73
N VAL A 33 -22.05 -9.48 52.85
CA VAL A 33 -20.61 -9.16 52.73
C VAL A 33 -20.09 -8.70 54.09
N LEU A 34 -18.95 -9.26 54.51
CA LEU A 34 -18.20 -8.87 55.69
C LEU A 34 -16.78 -8.48 55.29
N ILE A 35 -16.31 -7.36 55.82
CA ILE A 35 -14.92 -6.91 55.69
C ILE A 35 -14.21 -7.23 57.00
N LEU A 36 -13.11 -7.95 56.92
CA LEU A 36 -12.45 -8.55 58.07
C LEU A 36 -11.02 -8.01 58.23
N ASP A 37 -10.62 -7.78 59.47
CA ASP A 37 -9.25 -7.47 59.87
C ASP A 37 -8.50 -8.75 60.24
N GLU A 38 -7.31 -8.95 59.68
CA GLU A 38 -6.44 -10.11 59.96
C GLU A 38 -5.47 -9.78 61.11
N PRO A 39 -5.09 -10.75 61.97
CA PRO A 39 -5.41 -12.18 61.90
C PRO A 39 -6.67 -12.60 62.69
N ASP A 40 -7.22 -11.71 63.51
CA ASP A 40 -8.28 -12.07 64.48
C ASP A 40 -9.67 -12.23 63.82
N LEU A 41 -9.79 -11.90 62.53
CA LEU A 41 -11.03 -11.92 61.74
C LEU A 41 -12.10 -11.03 62.36
N ARG A 42 -11.68 -9.82 62.76
CA ARG A 42 -12.55 -8.81 63.36
C ARG A 42 -13.35 -8.10 62.27
N ILE A 43 -14.66 -7.94 62.47
CA ILE A 43 -15.56 -7.36 61.49
C ILE A 43 -15.42 -5.83 61.49
N LEU A 44 -14.92 -5.29 60.39
CA LEU A 44 -14.75 -3.86 60.15
C LEU A 44 -15.97 -3.23 59.48
N GLN A 45 -16.59 -3.96 58.55
CA GLN A 45 -17.81 -3.55 57.87
C GLN A 45 -18.69 -4.77 57.57
N VAL A 46 -19.99 -4.56 57.50
CA VAL A 46 -20.97 -5.60 57.21
C VAL A 46 -22.16 -5.02 56.45
N SER A 47 -22.75 -5.80 55.54
CA SER A 47 -23.93 -5.35 54.81
C SER A 47 -25.18 -5.30 55.69
N ARG A 48 -26.03 -4.28 55.51
CA ARG A 48 -27.20 -4.04 56.37
C ARG A 48 -28.23 -5.21 56.40
N ASN A 49 -28.26 -6.02 55.35
CA ASN A 49 -29.11 -7.21 55.26
C ASN A 49 -28.63 -8.40 56.13
N ALA A 50 -27.51 -8.27 56.86
CA ALA A 50 -27.11 -9.22 57.90
C ALA A 50 -28.24 -9.46 58.93
N SER A 51 -29.03 -8.44 59.25
CA SER A 51 -30.20 -8.57 60.13
C SER A 51 -31.23 -9.59 59.62
N LYS A 52 -31.46 -9.61 58.30
CA LYS A 52 -32.39 -10.53 57.64
C LYS A 52 -31.79 -11.92 57.45
N LEU A 53 -30.51 -12.01 57.10
CA LEU A 53 -29.86 -13.25 56.70
C LEU A 53 -29.17 -14.00 57.85
N LEU A 54 -28.56 -13.28 58.78
CA LEU A 54 -27.85 -13.80 59.96
C LEU A 54 -28.62 -13.61 61.27
N GLY A 55 -29.67 -12.78 61.29
CA GLY A 55 -30.49 -12.54 62.49
C GLY A 55 -29.91 -11.50 63.46
N VAL A 56 -28.77 -10.89 63.14
CA VAL A 56 -28.06 -9.90 63.96
C VAL A 56 -27.92 -8.58 63.19
N LYS A 57 -28.13 -7.44 63.84
CA LYS A 57 -28.00 -6.13 63.18
C LYS A 57 -26.54 -5.84 62.82
N ALA A 58 -26.35 -5.10 61.74
CA ALA A 58 -25.02 -4.70 61.27
C ALA A 58 -24.23 -3.97 62.36
N GLU A 59 -24.89 -3.06 63.08
CA GLU A 59 -24.32 -2.26 64.16
C GLU A 59 -23.79 -3.11 65.32
N ASP A 60 -24.47 -4.23 65.63
CA ASP A 60 -24.12 -5.10 66.75
C ASP A 60 -22.90 -5.98 66.41
N LEU A 61 -22.67 -6.26 65.12
CA LEU A 61 -21.56 -7.10 64.65
C LEU A 61 -20.23 -6.34 64.52
N LEU A 62 -20.25 -5.01 64.47
CA LEU A 62 -19.04 -4.23 64.26
C LEU A 62 -18.06 -4.39 65.41
N GLY A 63 -16.80 -4.65 65.07
CA GLY A 63 -15.71 -4.83 66.01
C GLY A 63 -15.71 -6.16 66.75
N GLN A 64 -16.70 -7.04 66.52
CA GLN A 64 -16.71 -8.42 67.00
C GLN A 64 -15.86 -9.33 66.11
N THR A 65 -15.50 -10.52 66.59
CA THR A 65 -14.83 -11.54 65.77
C THR A 65 -15.86 -12.42 65.08
N LEU A 66 -15.44 -13.09 64.00
CA LEU A 66 -16.31 -13.98 63.24
C LEU A 66 -16.86 -15.16 64.08
N ASP A 67 -16.20 -15.51 65.19
CA ASP A 67 -16.64 -16.55 66.15
C ASP A 67 -17.98 -16.23 66.84
N GLU A 68 -18.41 -14.96 66.85
CA GLU A 68 -19.72 -14.55 67.39
C GLU A 68 -20.88 -14.89 66.43
N ILE A 69 -20.59 -15.08 65.14
CA ILE A 69 -21.59 -15.39 64.10
C ILE A 69 -21.54 -16.87 63.72
N LEU A 70 -20.34 -17.44 63.65
CA LEU A 70 -20.08 -18.81 63.20
C LEU A 70 -19.46 -19.64 64.32
N ASP A 71 -19.81 -20.93 64.38
CA ASP A 71 -19.22 -21.83 65.36
C ASP A 71 -17.66 -21.83 65.27
N PRO A 72 -16.93 -21.85 66.40
CA PRO A 72 -15.46 -21.75 66.42
C PRO A 72 -14.74 -22.77 65.53
N TYR A 73 -15.29 -23.99 65.40
CA TYR A 73 -14.75 -25.02 64.51
C TYR A 73 -14.71 -24.58 63.03
N GLN A 74 -15.69 -23.79 62.58
CA GLN A 74 -15.73 -23.26 61.23
C GLN A 74 -14.70 -22.15 61.04
N VAL A 75 -14.56 -21.27 62.04
CA VAL A 75 -13.61 -20.15 62.02
C VAL A 75 -12.17 -20.62 62.08
N ASP A 76 -11.85 -21.63 62.88
CA ASP A 76 -10.50 -22.22 62.93
C ASP A 76 -10.08 -22.82 61.59
N ARG A 77 -11.05 -23.40 60.86
CA ARG A 77 -10.84 -23.89 59.51
C ARG A 77 -10.54 -22.75 58.53
N PHE A 78 -11.19 -21.60 58.69
CA PHE A 78 -10.85 -20.38 57.95
C PHE A 78 -9.46 -19.86 58.30
N ARG A 79 -9.11 -19.73 59.58
CA ARG A 79 -7.76 -19.31 60.01
C ARG A 79 -6.67 -20.21 59.42
N ALA A 80 -6.88 -21.53 59.43
CA ALA A 80 -5.97 -22.48 58.79
C ALA A 80 -5.92 -22.27 57.26
N GLY A 81 -7.07 -22.05 56.61
CA GLY A 81 -7.17 -21.79 55.19
C GLY A 81 -6.48 -20.49 54.74
N LEU A 82 -6.70 -19.41 55.47
CA LEU A 82 -6.16 -18.07 55.21
C LEU A 82 -4.64 -17.99 55.41
N SER A 83 -4.06 -18.93 56.16
CA SER A 83 -2.61 -19.07 56.32
C SER A 83 -1.91 -19.57 55.04
N TYR A 84 -2.66 -20.17 54.11
CA TYR A 84 -2.17 -20.48 52.77
C TYR A 84 -2.34 -19.27 51.84
N ASN A 85 -1.34 -19.00 50.98
CA ASN A 85 -1.40 -17.90 50.00
C ASN A 85 -2.41 -18.10 48.86
N ASN A 86 -3.18 -19.20 48.84
CA ASN A 86 -4.13 -19.51 47.77
C ASN A 86 -5.54 -19.75 48.33
N LEU A 87 -6.39 -18.72 48.24
CA LEU A 87 -7.78 -18.74 48.73
C LEU A 87 -8.72 -19.63 47.90
N GLU A 88 -8.35 -19.99 46.66
CA GLU A 88 -9.17 -20.89 45.83
C GLU A 88 -9.29 -22.30 46.45
N LEU A 89 -8.36 -22.69 47.34
CA LEU A 89 -8.42 -23.98 48.04
C LEU A 89 -9.53 -24.05 49.10
N ILE A 90 -10.03 -22.90 49.55
CA ILE A 90 -11.09 -22.81 50.57
C ILE A 90 -12.42 -22.27 50.00
N ASN A 91 -12.45 -21.88 48.72
CA ASN A 91 -13.63 -21.30 48.09
C ASN A 91 -14.35 -22.34 47.20
N PRO A 92 -15.64 -22.66 47.44
CA PRO A 92 -16.46 -22.20 48.54
C PRO A 92 -16.30 -23.13 49.76
N THR A 93 -16.51 -22.60 50.96
CA THR A 93 -16.66 -23.44 52.16
C THR A 93 -18.08 -23.34 52.67
N LYS A 94 -18.74 -24.48 52.89
CA LYS A 94 -20.06 -24.48 53.52
C LYS A 94 -19.95 -24.10 54.98
N VAL A 95 -20.73 -23.10 55.38
CA VAL A 95 -20.85 -22.66 56.77
C VAL A 95 -22.31 -22.51 57.19
N TRP A 96 -22.55 -22.55 58.49
CA TRP A 96 -23.85 -22.30 59.08
C TRP A 96 -23.76 -21.23 60.15
N ALA A 97 -24.70 -20.29 60.10
CA ALA A 97 -24.86 -19.23 61.09
C ALA A 97 -26.20 -19.41 61.82
N ARG A 98 -26.18 -19.23 63.13
CA ARG A 98 -27.38 -19.34 63.97
C ARG A 98 -28.20 -18.05 63.87
N ARG A 99 -29.45 -18.13 63.39
CA ARG A 99 -30.35 -16.96 63.33
C ARG A 99 -31.02 -16.67 64.68
N LYS A 100 -31.74 -17.66 65.21
CA LYS A 100 -32.50 -17.53 66.46
C LYS A 100 -32.83 -18.90 67.05
N GLY A 101 -32.43 -19.17 68.30
CA GLY A 101 -32.62 -20.48 68.91
C GLY A 101 -31.87 -21.58 68.15
N ASP A 102 -32.55 -22.68 67.81
CA ASP A 102 -32.00 -23.80 67.02
C ASP A 102 -32.16 -23.65 65.49
N ASP A 103 -32.55 -22.46 65.00
CA ASP A 103 -32.66 -22.17 63.56
C ASP A 103 -31.30 -21.73 62.97
N TYR A 104 -30.83 -22.47 61.97
CA TYR A 104 -29.56 -22.25 61.28
C TYR A 104 -29.77 -21.95 59.80
N SER A 105 -29.06 -20.94 59.30
CA SER A 105 -28.95 -20.66 57.87
C SER A 105 -27.60 -21.15 57.35
N VAL A 106 -27.62 -21.90 56.25
CA VAL A 106 -26.41 -22.44 55.61
C VAL A 106 -26.01 -21.52 54.46
N PHE A 107 -24.72 -21.23 54.35
CA PHE A 107 -24.12 -20.37 53.34
C PHE A 107 -22.94 -21.06 52.67
N ASP A 108 -22.69 -20.70 51.42
CA ASP A 108 -21.41 -20.89 50.75
C ASP A 108 -20.56 -19.64 51.03
N ALA A 109 -19.46 -19.82 51.77
CA ALA A 109 -18.51 -18.77 52.12
C ALA A 109 -17.40 -18.67 51.06
N VAL A 110 -17.18 -17.46 50.56
CA VAL A 110 -16.15 -17.15 49.56
C VAL A 110 -15.28 -16.00 50.07
N PHE A 111 -13.97 -16.22 50.10
CA PHE A 111 -12.97 -15.24 50.50
C PHE A 111 -12.23 -14.67 49.30
N HIS A 112 -11.96 -13.37 49.34
CA HIS A 112 -10.97 -12.76 48.45
C HIS A 112 -10.23 -11.64 49.17
N ARG A 113 -9.05 -11.28 48.65
CA ARG A 113 -8.30 -10.10 49.09
C ARG A 113 -8.31 -9.07 47.97
N THR A 114 -8.63 -7.84 48.31
CA THR A 114 -8.57 -6.69 47.41
C THR A 114 -7.12 -6.27 47.16
N ALA A 115 -6.91 -5.31 46.24
CA ALA A 115 -5.57 -4.85 45.87
C ALA A 115 -4.81 -4.19 47.05
N ASP A 116 -5.54 -3.60 48.01
CA ASP A 116 -5.00 -3.04 49.26
C ASP A 116 -4.86 -4.07 50.39
N HIS A 117 -4.97 -5.36 50.08
CA HIS A 117 -4.89 -6.50 51.00
C HIS A 117 -6.03 -6.60 52.04
N THR A 118 -7.14 -5.87 51.87
CA THR A 118 -8.33 -6.04 52.72
C THR A 118 -8.97 -7.41 52.47
N LEU A 119 -9.29 -8.14 53.55
CA LEU A 119 -9.97 -9.44 53.47
C LEU A 119 -11.49 -9.25 53.38
N VAL A 120 -12.09 -9.83 52.35
CA VAL A 120 -13.53 -9.80 52.11
C VAL A 120 -14.10 -11.21 52.20
N LEU A 121 -15.16 -11.38 52.99
CA LEU A 121 -15.95 -12.60 53.09
C LEU A 121 -17.35 -12.36 52.52
N GLU A 122 -17.72 -13.14 51.52
CA GLU A 122 -19.05 -13.17 50.94
C GLU A 122 -19.77 -14.45 51.37
N LEU A 123 -20.99 -14.30 51.90
CA LEU A 123 -21.86 -15.40 52.30
C LEU A 123 -23.09 -15.44 51.39
N GLU A 124 -23.16 -16.44 50.52
CA GLU A 124 -24.31 -16.69 49.67
C GLU A 124 -25.16 -17.82 50.26
N PRO A 125 -26.51 -17.74 50.27
CA PRO A 125 -27.34 -18.83 50.75
C PRO A 125 -27.04 -20.12 50.01
N ALA A 126 -26.69 -21.17 50.74
CA ALA A 126 -26.39 -22.46 50.15
C ALA A 126 -27.67 -23.09 49.62
N VAL A 127 -27.76 -23.27 48.30
CA VAL A 127 -28.85 -24.05 47.72
C VAL A 127 -28.46 -25.52 47.75
N THR A 128 -29.20 -26.33 48.49
CA THR A 128 -29.14 -27.80 48.41
C THR A 128 -29.72 -28.23 47.06
N GLN A 129 -28.90 -28.22 46.01
CA GLN A 129 -29.18 -29.02 44.82
C GLN A 129 -28.48 -30.37 44.99
N ASP A 130 -29.27 -31.44 44.93
CA ASP A 130 -28.77 -32.81 44.83
C ASP A 130 -27.90 -32.91 43.58
N ASN A 131 -26.58 -32.97 43.78
CA ASN A 131 -25.55 -33.21 42.77
C ASN A 131 -25.64 -32.32 41.52
N ILE A 132 -24.93 -31.18 41.52
CA ILE A 132 -24.37 -30.63 40.28
C ILE A 132 -23.06 -31.41 40.04
N PRO A 133 -23.02 -32.48 39.23
CA PRO A 133 -21.80 -33.26 39.11
C PRO A 133 -20.89 -32.48 38.19
N PHE A 134 -19.86 -31.84 38.73
CA PHE A 134 -18.79 -31.22 37.95
C PHE A 134 -18.25 -32.17 36.85
N LEU A 135 -18.27 -33.48 37.10
CA LEU A 135 -17.97 -34.52 36.11
C LEU A 135 -18.90 -34.47 34.88
N SER A 136 -20.20 -34.20 35.04
CA SER A 136 -21.13 -34.00 33.94
C SER A 136 -20.74 -32.78 33.09
N PHE A 137 -20.20 -31.72 33.70
CA PHE A 137 -19.69 -30.54 32.98
C PHE A 137 -18.43 -30.85 32.21
N TYR A 138 -17.49 -31.56 32.81
CA TYR A 138 -16.28 -32.00 32.12
C TYR A 138 -16.63 -32.91 30.93
N HIS A 139 -17.55 -33.85 31.10
CA HIS A 139 -18.04 -34.69 29.99
C HIS A 139 -18.77 -33.90 28.93
N LEU A 140 -19.57 -32.90 29.31
CA LEU A 140 -20.27 -32.02 28.38
C LEU A 140 -19.30 -31.11 27.61
N ALA A 141 -18.29 -30.54 28.29
CA ALA A 141 -17.21 -29.79 27.65
C ALA A 141 -16.45 -30.68 26.66
N LYS A 142 -16.05 -31.88 27.08
CA LYS A 142 -15.32 -32.84 26.25
C LYS A 142 -16.15 -33.33 25.05
N ALA A 143 -17.41 -33.66 25.25
CA ALA A 143 -18.31 -34.06 24.16
C ALA A 143 -18.58 -32.91 23.19
N SER A 144 -18.71 -31.68 23.71
CA SER A 144 -18.81 -30.48 22.88
C SER A 144 -17.57 -30.34 22.03
N ILE A 145 -16.37 -30.47 22.61
CA ILE A 145 -15.06 -30.44 21.93
C ILE A 145 -14.95 -31.52 20.84
N GLN A 146 -15.37 -32.75 21.13
CA GLN A 146 -15.37 -33.84 20.14
C GLN A 146 -16.33 -33.60 18.97
N GLN A 147 -17.49 -32.97 19.21
CA GLN A 147 -18.36 -32.52 18.11
C GLN A 147 -17.68 -31.44 17.25
N LEU A 148 -16.72 -30.68 17.80
CA LEU A 148 -16.00 -29.64 17.08
C LEU A 148 -15.07 -30.20 16.03
N GLU A 149 -14.35 -31.29 16.29
CA GLU A 149 -13.43 -31.91 15.34
C GLU A 149 -14.13 -32.27 14.01
N SER A 150 -15.46 -32.40 14.01
CA SER A 150 -16.28 -32.66 12.81
C SER A 150 -16.88 -31.43 12.12
N THR A 151 -16.72 -30.22 12.68
CA THR A 151 -17.36 -28.99 12.19
C THR A 151 -16.36 -28.09 11.47
N ALA A 152 -16.69 -27.62 10.25
CA ALA A 152 -15.77 -26.85 9.41
C ALA A 152 -15.78 -25.32 9.64
N SER A 153 -16.78 -24.76 10.34
CA SER A 153 -16.99 -23.31 10.48
C SER A 153 -16.88 -22.83 11.94
N LEU A 154 -16.22 -21.68 12.15
CA LEU A 154 -16.15 -21.00 13.44
C LEU A 154 -17.53 -20.58 13.96
N VAL A 155 -18.44 -20.18 13.06
CA VAL A 155 -19.79 -19.73 13.43
C VAL A 155 -20.62 -20.88 13.98
N ASP A 156 -20.56 -22.06 13.35
CA ASP A 156 -21.25 -23.26 13.83
C ASP A 156 -20.73 -23.67 15.21
N PHE A 157 -19.42 -23.54 15.43
CA PHE A 157 -18.83 -23.77 16.74
C PHE A 157 -19.40 -22.81 17.80
N CYS A 158 -19.44 -21.51 17.50
CA CYS A 158 -20.04 -20.49 18.37
C CYS A 158 -21.49 -20.83 18.76
N HIS A 159 -22.30 -21.35 17.83
CA HIS A 159 -23.67 -21.80 18.12
C HIS A 159 -23.75 -23.03 19.03
N ILE A 160 -22.83 -23.99 18.88
CA ILE A 160 -22.76 -25.17 19.77
C ILE A 160 -22.48 -24.70 21.21
N ILE A 161 -21.54 -23.78 21.39
CA ILE A 161 -21.14 -23.24 22.70
C ILE A 161 -22.34 -22.65 23.44
N VAL A 162 -23.04 -21.70 22.81
CA VAL A 162 -24.17 -21.00 23.46
C VAL A 162 -25.31 -21.97 23.78
N ARG A 163 -25.55 -22.98 22.95
CA ARG A 163 -26.53 -24.05 23.23
C ARG A 163 -26.13 -24.87 24.46
N GLN A 164 -24.86 -25.23 24.60
CA GLN A 164 -24.38 -26.03 25.72
C GLN A 164 -24.42 -25.24 27.02
N VAL A 165 -23.97 -23.98 27.01
CA VAL A 165 -24.10 -23.07 28.15
C VAL A 165 -25.56 -22.89 28.54
N ARG A 166 -26.47 -22.75 27.57
CA ARG A 166 -27.91 -22.64 27.86
C ARG A 166 -28.50 -23.90 28.47
N SER A 167 -28.20 -25.07 27.92
CA SER A 167 -28.63 -26.39 28.42
C SER A 167 -28.25 -26.58 29.89
N VAL A 168 -27.02 -26.18 30.21
CA VAL A 168 -26.40 -26.36 31.52
C VAL A 168 -26.90 -25.36 32.56
N THR A 169 -26.95 -24.08 32.18
CA THR A 169 -27.33 -23.02 33.12
C THR A 169 -28.85 -22.88 33.25
N GLY A 170 -29.61 -23.34 32.25
CA GLY A 170 -31.06 -23.17 32.17
C GLY A 170 -31.49 -21.71 32.03
N PHE A 171 -30.63 -20.84 31.49
CA PHE A 171 -31.04 -19.49 31.09
C PHE A 171 -31.97 -19.55 29.87
N GLU A 172 -32.77 -18.51 29.64
CA GLU A 172 -33.73 -18.52 28.52
C GLU A 172 -33.05 -18.15 27.21
N ARG A 173 -32.03 -17.29 27.27
CA ARG A 173 -31.19 -16.83 26.17
C ARG A 173 -29.73 -16.91 26.58
N VAL A 174 -28.87 -17.39 25.70
CA VAL A 174 -27.41 -17.30 25.82
C VAL A 174 -26.84 -16.79 24.51
N MET A 175 -25.93 -15.83 24.61
CA MET A 175 -25.32 -15.13 23.48
C MET A 175 -23.81 -15.17 23.60
N LEU A 176 -23.13 -15.29 22.46
CA LEU A 176 -21.71 -15.01 22.34
C LEU A 176 -21.56 -13.61 21.73
N TYR A 177 -20.97 -12.71 22.49
CA TYR A 177 -20.81 -11.31 22.16
C TYR A 177 -19.32 -11.01 21.92
N LYS A 178 -18.94 -10.56 20.73
CA LYS A 178 -17.54 -10.26 20.37
C LYS A 178 -17.35 -8.74 20.29
N PHE A 179 -16.25 -8.25 20.85
CA PHE A 179 -15.86 -6.85 20.70
C PHE A 179 -15.07 -6.64 19.40
N ASP A 180 -15.28 -5.49 18.76
CA ASP A 180 -14.45 -5.01 17.66
C ASP A 180 -13.31 -4.09 18.15
N GLU A 181 -12.54 -3.52 17.22
CA GLU A 181 -11.40 -2.66 17.54
C GLU A 181 -11.81 -1.32 18.18
N ASP A 182 -13.00 -0.82 17.86
CA ASP A 182 -13.57 0.42 18.40
C ASP A 182 -14.29 0.20 19.75
N GLY A 183 -14.43 -1.07 20.17
CA GLY A 183 -15.09 -1.48 21.40
C GLY A 183 -16.60 -1.60 21.29
N HIS A 184 -17.18 -1.47 20.09
CA HIS A 184 -18.52 -1.94 19.82
C HIS A 184 -18.54 -3.47 19.92
N GLY A 185 -19.72 -4.06 19.96
CA GLY A 185 -19.77 -5.52 19.88
C GLY A 185 -21.00 -6.08 19.21
N GLU A 186 -20.82 -7.31 18.74
CA GLU A 186 -21.74 -8.03 17.89
C GLU A 186 -22.10 -9.37 18.56
N VAL A 187 -23.39 -9.73 18.48
CA VAL A 187 -23.84 -11.07 18.86
C VAL A 187 -23.54 -12.05 17.72
N MET A 188 -22.40 -12.73 17.81
CA MET A 188 -21.95 -13.72 16.81
C MET A 188 -22.72 -15.02 16.83
N ALA A 189 -23.21 -15.43 18.00
CA ALA A 189 -24.01 -16.65 18.15
C ALA A 189 -25.04 -16.49 19.25
N GLU A 190 -26.15 -17.20 19.11
CA GLU A 190 -27.27 -17.16 20.05
C GLU A 190 -27.96 -18.54 20.12
N ASP A 191 -28.36 -18.93 21.34
CA ASP A 191 -29.37 -19.97 21.59
C ASP A 191 -30.42 -19.41 22.55
N LYS A 192 -31.70 -19.56 22.22
CA LYS A 192 -32.81 -18.99 22.99
C LYS A 192 -34.05 -19.86 22.93
N ILE A 193 -34.99 -19.61 23.83
CA ILE A 193 -36.37 -20.11 23.71
C ILE A 193 -37.08 -19.52 22.49
N LYS A 194 -38.09 -20.23 21.97
CA LYS A 194 -38.72 -19.92 20.67
C LYS A 194 -39.49 -18.60 20.66
N ASP A 195 -40.07 -18.21 21.79
CA ASP A 195 -40.95 -17.05 22.01
C ASP A 195 -40.21 -15.72 22.19
N MET A 196 -38.88 -15.73 22.34
CA MET A 196 -38.08 -14.51 22.45
C MET A 196 -37.65 -13.99 21.09
N GLU A 197 -37.54 -12.67 20.93
CA GLU A 197 -36.93 -12.04 19.76
C GLU A 197 -35.45 -12.43 19.63
N SER A 198 -34.89 -12.49 18.43
CA SER A 198 -33.48 -12.85 18.24
C SER A 198 -32.60 -11.61 18.28
N TYR A 199 -31.45 -11.72 18.95
CA TYR A 199 -30.40 -10.69 18.91
C TYR A 199 -29.20 -11.08 18.05
N LEU A 200 -29.26 -12.23 17.37
CA LEU A 200 -28.19 -12.71 16.50
C LEU A 200 -27.86 -11.68 15.39
N GLY A 201 -26.57 -11.35 15.25
CA GLY A 201 -26.07 -10.36 14.28
C GLY A 201 -26.36 -8.90 14.64
N LEU A 202 -26.96 -8.63 15.81
CA LEU A 202 -27.13 -7.26 16.28
C LEU A 202 -25.82 -6.70 16.82
N HIS A 203 -25.58 -5.43 16.48
CA HIS A 203 -24.47 -4.62 16.94
C HIS A 203 -24.91 -3.69 18.07
N TYR A 204 -24.00 -3.44 19.00
CA TYR A 204 -24.23 -2.64 20.19
C TYR A 204 -23.07 -1.67 20.38
N PRO A 205 -23.35 -0.39 20.71
CA PRO A 205 -22.32 0.63 20.80
C PRO A 205 -21.39 0.39 22.00
N GLU A 206 -20.18 0.94 21.94
CA GLU A 206 -19.16 0.84 23.00
C GLU A 206 -19.69 1.34 24.36
N SER A 207 -20.62 2.29 24.32
CA SER A 207 -21.25 2.88 25.49
C SER A 207 -22.11 1.91 26.30
N ASP A 208 -22.60 0.81 25.71
CA ASP A 208 -23.44 -0.17 26.42
C ASP A 208 -22.63 -0.95 27.46
N ILE A 209 -21.35 -1.19 27.16
CA ILE A 209 -20.39 -1.80 28.07
C ILE A 209 -19.16 -0.90 28.12
N PRO A 210 -19.18 0.19 28.92
CA PRO A 210 -18.11 1.18 28.94
C PRO A 210 -16.74 0.57 29.28
N SER A 211 -15.67 1.28 28.90
CA SER A 211 -14.29 0.84 29.19
C SER A 211 -14.01 0.50 30.66
N THR A 212 -14.66 1.16 31.63
CA THR A 212 -14.56 0.83 33.07
C THR A 212 -15.18 -0.53 33.39
N ALA A 213 -16.34 -0.86 32.80
CA ALA A 213 -16.96 -2.18 32.92
C ALA A 213 -16.11 -3.25 32.23
N ARG A 214 -15.55 -2.97 31.03
CA ARG A 214 -14.64 -3.90 30.34
C ARG A 214 -13.40 -4.21 31.18
N LYS A 215 -12.81 -3.22 31.86
CA LYS A 215 -11.70 -3.43 32.79
C LYS A 215 -12.07 -4.34 33.96
N MET A 216 -13.28 -4.23 34.50
CA MET A 216 -13.74 -5.13 35.56
C MET A 216 -13.81 -6.59 35.11
N PHE A 217 -14.24 -6.84 33.87
CA PHE A 217 -14.27 -8.19 33.31
C PHE A 217 -12.86 -8.81 33.16
N LEU A 218 -11.80 -7.99 33.09
CA LEU A 218 -10.41 -8.47 33.14
C LEU A 218 -10.03 -8.98 34.54
N SER A 219 -10.52 -8.32 35.58
CA SER A 219 -10.22 -8.64 36.99
C SER A 219 -11.13 -9.72 37.57
N ASN A 220 -12.39 -9.76 37.13
CA ASN A 220 -13.39 -10.74 37.56
C ASN A 220 -14.10 -11.33 36.33
N TRP A 221 -13.78 -12.59 36.03
CA TRP A 221 -14.16 -13.21 34.76
C TRP A 221 -15.62 -13.65 34.74
N ILE A 222 -16.31 -13.65 35.88
CA ILE A 222 -17.70 -14.04 35.98
C ILE A 222 -18.50 -13.00 36.76
N ARG A 223 -19.64 -12.61 36.19
CA ARG A 223 -20.55 -11.64 36.82
C ARG A 223 -21.96 -12.18 36.83
N VAL A 224 -22.62 -12.14 37.99
CA VAL A 224 -24.00 -12.59 38.15
C VAL A 224 -24.86 -11.48 38.75
N ILE A 225 -26.07 -11.36 38.22
CA ILE A 225 -27.18 -10.55 38.75
C ILE A 225 -28.38 -11.49 38.78
N PRO A 226 -28.68 -12.17 39.90
CA PRO A 226 -29.74 -13.15 39.97
C PRO A 226 -31.13 -12.52 40.03
N ASP A 227 -31.21 -11.23 40.39
CA ASP A 227 -32.45 -10.45 40.36
C ASP A 227 -32.12 -8.98 40.07
N ALA A 228 -32.45 -8.53 38.87
CA ALA A 228 -32.23 -7.15 38.42
C ALA A 228 -33.23 -6.16 39.04
N THR A 229 -34.32 -6.65 39.64
CA THR A 229 -35.36 -5.83 40.29
C THR A 229 -35.15 -5.66 41.79
N ALA A 230 -34.18 -6.37 42.36
CA ALA A 230 -33.93 -6.37 43.79
C ALA A 230 -33.23 -5.08 44.23
N GLU A 231 -33.69 -4.52 45.35
CA GLU A 231 -33.11 -3.31 45.94
C GLU A 231 -31.72 -3.60 46.53
N ALA A 232 -30.73 -2.80 46.13
CA ALA A 232 -29.36 -2.95 46.61
C ALA A 232 -29.23 -2.53 48.08
N VAL A 233 -28.31 -3.18 48.79
CA VAL A 233 -28.12 -3.02 50.24
C VAL A 233 -26.79 -2.34 50.51
N ASP A 234 -26.78 -1.32 51.36
CA ASP A 234 -25.56 -0.61 51.73
C ASP A 234 -24.66 -1.45 52.66
N LEU A 235 -23.35 -1.28 52.49
CA LEU A 235 -22.36 -1.71 53.47
C LEU A 235 -22.32 -0.70 54.63
N TYR A 236 -22.16 -1.21 55.85
CA TYR A 236 -22.13 -0.39 57.06
C TYR A 236 -20.86 -0.68 57.90
N PRO A 237 -20.09 0.35 58.30
CA PRO A 237 -20.14 1.74 57.79
C PRO A 237 -19.79 1.82 56.29
N SER A 238 -20.14 2.93 55.64
CA SER A 238 -19.93 3.13 54.19
C SER A 238 -18.46 3.34 53.81
N ILE A 239 -17.60 3.67 54.76
CA ILE A 239 -16.16 3.85 54.61
C ILE A 239 -15.47 2.77 55.42
N ASN A 240 -14.42 2.16 54.86
CA ASN A 240 -13.62 1.18 55.56
C ASN A 240 -12.83 1.85 56.71
N PRO A 241 -13.03 1.44 57.98
CA PRO A 241 -12.33 2.03 59.11
C PRO A 241 -10.80 1.89 59.07
N ALA A 242 -10.27 0.87 58.37
CA ALA A 242 -8.83 0.63 58.28
C ALA A 242 -8.15 1.48 57.21
N THR A 243 -8.83 1.75 56.09
CA THR A 243 -8.24 2.46 54.94
C THR A 243 -8.74 3.90 54.78
N GLU A 244 -9.77 4.29 55.53
CA GLU A 244 -10.46 5.59 55.44
C GLU A 244 -11.01 5.90 54.03
N GLN A 245 -11.21 4.86 53.21
CA GLN A 245 -11.75 4.95 51.84
C GLN A 245 -12.94 4.00 51.66
N PRO A 246 -13.77 4.21 50.62
CA PRO A 246 -14.74 3.20 50.19
C PRO A 246 -14.04 1.88 49.86
N THR A 247 -14.62 0.76 50.31
CA THR A 247 -14.06 -0.57 50.06
C THR A 247 -14.11 -0.92 48.58
N ASP A 248 -13.00 -1.34 48.01
CA ASP A 248 -12.96 -1.84 46.63
C ASP A 248 -13.68 -3.18 46.53
N LEU A 249 -14.78 -3.22 45.78
CA LEU A 249 -15.58 -4.43 45.55
C LEU A 249 -15.38 -4.99 44.13
N THR A 250 -14.25 -4.71 43.47
CA THR A 250 -13.98 -5.19 42.11
C THR A 250 -14.08 -6.71 41.96
N LEU A 251 -13.55 -7.46 42.93
CA LEU A 251 -13.56 -8.93 42.92
C LEU A 251 -14.84 -9.54 43.54
N SER A 252 -15.69 -8.71 44.15
CA SER A 252 -16.91 -9.15 44.84
C SER A 252 -17.97 -9.65 43.85
N ILE A 253 -18.47 -10.86 44.10
CA ILE A 253 -19.60 -11.45 43.37
C ILE A 253 -20.89 -10.71 43.77
N LEU A 254 -21.02 -10.39 45.06
CA LEU A 254 -22.20 -9.74 45.62
C LEU A 254 -22.26 -8.25 45.37
N ARG A 255 -21.23 -7.59 44.83
CA ARG A 255 -21.28 -6.16 44.49
C ARG A 255 -22.54 -5.87 43.69
N SER A 256 -23.21 -4.74 43.93
CA SER A 256 -24.37 -4.34 43.15
C SER A 256 -23.96 -3.87 41.76
N ALA A 257 -24.83 -4.06 40.77
CA ALA A 257 -24.63 -3.44 39.46
C ALA A 257 -24.86 -1.93 39.56
N HIS A 258 -24.23 -1.17 38.67
CA HIS A 258 -24.51 0.26 38.59
C HIS A 258 -25.98 0.48 38.19
N PRO A 259 -26.72 1.42 38.79
CA PRO A 259 -28.14 1.64 38.51
C PRO A 259 -28.47 1.79 37.01
N CYS A 260 -27.61 2.47 36.24
CA CYS A 260 -27.78 2.59 34.78
C CYS A 260 -27.84 1.23 34.06
N HIS A 261 -27.05 0.24 34.51
CA HIS A 261 -27.11 -1.10 33.93
C HIS A 261 -28.36 -1.88 34.37
N LEU A 262 -28.86 -1.66 35.60
CA LEU A 262 -30.12 -2.26 36.04
C LEU A 262 -31.30 -1.74 35.22
N ASP A 263 -31.33 -0.43 34.95
CA ASP A 263 -32.32 0.20 34.06
C ASP A 263 -32.21 -0.38 32.63
N TYR A 264 -30.98 -0.65 32.16
CA TYR A 264 -30.74 -1.25 30.84
C TYR A 264 -31.32 -2.66 30.76
N LEU A 265 -31.06 -3.51 31.78
CA LEU A 265 -31.62 -4.85 31.87
C LEU A 265 -33.14 -4.82 31.96
N HIS A 266 -33.70 -3.87 32.71
CA HIS A 266 -35.14 -3.66 32.81
C HIS A 266 -35.76 -3.31 31.44
N ASN A 267 -35.18 -2.36 30.70
CA ASN A 267 -35.64 -1.98 29.37
C ASN A 267 -35.56 -3.15 28.36
N MET A 268 -34.62 -4.08 28.55
CA MET A 268 -34.52 -5.32 27.76
C MET A 268 -35.46 -6.45 28.23
N GLY A 269 -36.21 -6.26 29.34
CA GLY A 269 -37.05 -7.31 29.93
C GLY A 269 -36.26 -8.46 30.58
N VAL A 270 -35.05 -8.17 31.07
CA VAL A 270 -34.16 -9.15 31.71
C VAL A 270 -34.28 -9.05 33.23
N GLY A 271 -34.72 -10.13 33.86
CA GLY A 271 -34.83 -10.26 35.32
C GLY A 271 -33.59 -10.87 35.99
N ALA A 272 -32.80 -11.66 35.27
CA ALA A 272 -31.52 -12.16 35.75
C ALA A 272 -30.49 -12.25 34.62
N SER A 273 -29.22 -12.01 34.95
CA SER A 273 -28.10 -12.02 34.03
C SER A 273 -26.90 -12.79 34.59
N LEU A 274 -26.22 -13.53 33.73
CA LEU A 274 -24.93 -14.13 33.99
C LEU A 274 -24.00 -13.81 32.81
N THR A 275 -22.79 -13.32 33.11
CA THR A 275 -21.80 -12.94 32.11
C THR A 275 -20.48 -13.66 32.38
N ILE A 276 -19.90 -14.25 31.35
CA ILE A 276 -18.61 -14.95 31.40
C ILE A 276 -17.66 -14.27 30.44
N SER A 277 -16.47 -13.92 30.90
CA SER A 277 -15.48 -13.17 30.13
C SER A 277 -14.60 -14.10 29.30
N LEU A 278 -14.34 -13.73 28.05
CA LEU A 278 -13.48 -14.46 27.13
C LEU A 278 -12.22 -13.65 26.85
N MET A 279 -11.06 -14.25 27.11
CA MET A 279 -9.78 -13.54 27.25
C MET A 279 -8.74 -14.03 26.25
N LYS A 280 -8.20 -13.13 25.42
CA LYS A 280 -7.07 -13.39 24.49
C LYS A 280 -5.92 -12.46 24.82
N ASP A 281 -4.73 -13.00 25.09
CA ASP A 281 -3.52 -12.20 25.37
C ASP A 281 -3.74 -11.08 26.43
N ASN A 282 -4.41 -11.41 27.54
CA ASN A 282 -4.82 -10.47 28.60
C ASN A 282 -5.76 -9.33 28.15
N LYS A 283 -6.39 -9.43 26.98
CA LYS A 283 -7.43 -8.53 26.50
C LYS A 283 -8.79 -9.23 26.48
N LEU A 284 -9.84 -8.47 26.78
CA LEU A 284 -11.21 -8.94 26.68
C LEU A 284 -11.59 -9.07 25.20
N TRP A 285 -11.70 -10.30 24.71
CA TRP A 285 -12.09 -10.58 23.32
C TRP A 285 -13.62 -10.52 23.16
N GLY A 286 -14.35 -10.96 24.18
CA GLY A 286 -15.80 -11.04 24.14
C GLY A 286 -16.39 -11.53 25.44
N LEU A 287 -17.70 -11.75 25.44
CA LEU A 287 -18.50 -12.19 26.58
C LEU A 287 -19.44 -13.30 26.15
N ILE A 288 -19.70 -14.26 27.04
CA ILE A 288 -20.89 -15.09 26.99
C ILE A 288 -21.93 -14.44 27.90
N ALA A 289 -23.01 -13.93 27.32
CA ALA A 289 -24.07 -13.23 28.05
C ALA A 289 -25.35 -14.08 28.09
N CYS A 290 -25.81 -14.38 29.31
CA CYS A 290 -26.97 -15.22 29.58
C CYS A 290 -28.08 -14.37 30.19
N HIS A 291 -29.28 -14.39 29.61
CA HIS A 291 -30.44 -13.63 30.09
C HIS A 291 -31.63 -14.53 30.43
N HIS A 292 -32.33 -14.16 31.51
CA HIS A 292 -33.55 -14.81 31.99
C HIS A 292 -34.58 -13.73 32.31
N ARG A 293 -35.86 -13.95 32.00
CA ARG A 293 -36.91 -12.95 32.26
C ARG A 293 -37.28 -12.83 33.73
N THR A 294 -37.09 -13.89 34.51
CA THR A 294 -37.38 -13.93 35.95
C THR A 294 -36.11 -14.06 36.78
N PRO A 295 -36.17 -13.75 38.10
CA PRO A 295 -35.05 -13.97 38.99
C PRO A 295 -34.55 -15.43 38.94
N LYS A 296 -33.23 -15.60 38.88
CA LYS A 296 -32.58 -16.90 38.75
C LYS A 296 -31.25 -16.90 39.49
N LEU A 297 -31.19 -17.63 40.61
CA LEU A 297 -29.94 -17.84 41.34
C LEU A 297 -29.05 -18.83 40.59
N VAL A 298 -27.75 -18.53 40.53
CA VAL A 298 -26.73 -19.39 39.91
C VAL A 298 -25.72 -19.77 41.00
N PRO A 299 -25.70 -21.02 41.49
CA PRO A 299 -24.80 -21.44 42.58
C PRO A 299 -23.32 -21.27 42.21
N TYR A 300 -22.45 -21.14 43.23
CA TYR A 300 -21.00 -20.98 43.04
C TYR A 300 -20.39 -22.04 42.14
N GLU A 301 -20.68 -23.32 42.38
CA GLU A 301 -20.13 -24.44 41.60
C GLU A 301 -20.53 -24.37 40.12
N LEU A 302 -21.78 -23.98 39.84
CA LEU A 302 -22.26 -23.78 38.48
C LEU A 302 -21.52 -22.62 37.79
N ARG A 303 -21.27 -21.52 38.53
CA ARG A 303 -20.50 -20.38 38.03
C ARG A 303 -19.07 -20.79 37.68
N LYS A 304 -18.37 -21.50 38.57
CA LYS A 304 -17.00 -21.98 38.30
C LYS A 304 -16.93 -22.96 37.14
N ALA A 305 -17.93 -23.83 37.01
CA ALA A 305 -17.99 -24.73 35.86
C ALA A 305 -18.22 -23.98 34.54
N CYS A 306 -19.06 -22.94 34.54
CA CYS A 306 -19.25 -22.04 33.39
C CYS A 306 -17.98 -21.24 33.06
N GLU A 307 -17.26 -20.75 34.07
CA GLU A 307 -15.98 -20.06 33.91
C GLU A 307 -14.94 -20.99 33.24
N PHE A 308 -14.80 -22.22 33.75
CA PHE A 308 -13.91 -23.23 33.17
C PHE A 308 -14.29 -23.57 31.73
N LEU A 309 -15.59 -23.78 31.47
CA LEU A 309 -16.10 -24.06 30.14
C LEU A 309 -15.78 -22.92 29.17
N GLY A 310 -15.97 -21.66 29.59
CA GLY A 310 -15.61 -20.47 28.82
C GLY A 310 -14.12 -20.46 28.44
N ARG A 311 -13.21 -20.81 29.37
CA ARG A 311 -11.76 -20.88 29.11
C ARG A 311 -11.40 -21.94 28.06
N VAL A 312 -11.91 -23.16 28.23
CA VAL A 312 -11.59 -24.28 27.31
C VAL A 312 -12.13 -24.01 25.91
N ILE A 313 -13.37 -23.52 25.85
CA ILE A 313 -14.01 -23.14 24.59
C ILE A 313 -13.25 -22.00 23.90
N PHE A 314 -12.84 -20.98 24.65
CA PHE A 314 -12.14 -19.85 24.09
C PHE A 314 -10.76 -20.21 23.53
N ALA A 315 -10.07 -21.14 24.19
CA ALA A 315 -8.80 -21.67 23.68
C ALA A 315 -8.99 -22.29 22.28
N GLU A 316 -10.06 -23.07 22.10
CA GLU A 316 -10.39 -23.66 20.80
C GLU A 316 -10.80 -22.61 19.74
N ILE A 317 -11.59 -21.59 20.12
CA ILE A 317 -11.94 -20.48 19.23
C ILE A 317 -10.67 -19.80 18.72
N SER A 318 -9.74 -19.53 19.65
CA SER A 318 -8.48 -18.86 19.35
C SER A 318 -7.62 -19.69 18.41
N THR A 319 -7.49 -21.00 18.66
CA THR A 319 -6.76 -21.93 17.78
C THR A 319 -7.32 -21.91 16.37
N ARG A 320 -8.65 -21.93 16.20
CA ARG A 320 -9.26 -21.92 14.86
C ARG A 320 -9.13 -20.60 14.12
N GLU A 321 -9.26 -19.47 14.83
CA GLU A 321 -8.96 -18.16 14.25
C GLU A 321 -7.50 -18.12 13.76
N GLU A 322 -6.56 -18.66 14.54
CA GLU A 322 -5.15 -18.74 14.18
C GLU A 322 -4.87 -19.68 13.00
N GLU A 323 -5.51 -20.85 12.93
CA GLU A 323 -5.40 -21.77 11.79
C GLU A 323 -5.96 -21.15 10.49
N ALA A 324 -7.09 -20.44 10.58
CA ALA A 324 -7.66 -19.72 9.45
C ALA A 324 -6.73 -18.58 8.98
N ASP A 325 -6.17 -17.81 9.90
CA ASP A 325 -5.18 -16.78 9.60
C ASP A 325 -3.88 -17.37 9.04
N TYR A 326 -3.41 -18.50 9.57
CA TYR A 326 -2.21 -19.19 9.12
C TYR A 326 -2.39 -19.73 7.70
N SER A 327 -3.49 -20.44 7.42
CA SER A 327 -3.80 -20.96 6.09
C SER A 327 -3.94 -19.83 5.06
N TYR A 328 -4.55 -18.71 5.43
CA TYR A 328 -4.62 -17.53 4.57
C TYR A 328 -3.23 -16.93 4.31
N ARG A 329 -2.39 -16.76 5.34
CA ARG A 329 -0.99 -16.30 5.18
C ARG A 329 -0.17 -17.23 4.29
N ALA A 330 -0.32 -18.55 4.44
CA ALA A 330 0.37 -19.54 3.62
C ALA A 330 -0.04 -19.43 2.15
N LYS A 331 -1.34 -19.24 1.87
CA LYS A 331 -1.84 -18.95 0.52
C LYS A 331 -1.22 -17.67 -0.04
N LEU A 332 -1.18 -16.59 0.74
CA LEU A 332 -0.58 -15.33 0.28
C LEU A 332 0.92 -15.47 -0.03
N ALA A 333 1.67 -16.20 0.81
CA ALA A 333 3.08 -16.47 0.56
C ALA A 333 3.29 -17.27 -0.74
N GLN A 334 2.43 -18.26 -1.02
CA GLN A 334 2.48 -19.03 -2.27
C GLN A 334 2.20 -18.15 -3.50
N VAL A 335 1.18 -17.30 -3.44
CA VAL A 335 0.88 -16.33 -4.51
C VAL A 335 2.04 -15.36 -4.70
N GLN A 336 2.58 -14.83 -3.61
CA GLN A 336 3.70 -13.91 -3.64
C GLN A 336 4.94 -14.52 -4.32
N THR A 337 5.32 -15.75 -3.97
CA THR A 337 6.44 -16.45 -4.61
C THR A 337 6.19 -16.62 -6.11
N ALA A 338 4.99 -17.06 -6.51
CA ALA A 338 4.65 -17.21 -7.92
C ALA A 338 4.74 -15.87 -8.68
N LEU A 339 4.27 -14.77 -8.09
CA LEU A 339 4.39 -13.44 -8.70
C LEU A 339 5.84 -13.01 -8.88
N ILE A 340 6.72 -13.30 -7.91
CA ILE A 340 8.15 -13.02 -8.00
C ILE A 340 8.81 -13.82 -9.12
N ASP A 341 8.45 -15.07 -9.28
CA ASP A 341 8.96 -15.92 -10.35
C ASP A 341 8.48 -15.41 -11.73
N PHE A 342 7.18 -15.16 -11.89
CA PHE A 342 6.62 -14.66 -13.15
C PHE A 342 7.17 -13.29 -13.56
N MET A 343 7.34 -12.36 -12.61
CA MET A 343 7.91 -11.05 -12.92
C MET A 343 9.40 -11.11 -13.28
N SER A 344 10.12 -12.14 -12.82
CA SER A 344 11.56 -12.34 -13.09
C SER A 344 11.81 -13.02 -14.44
N GLU A 345 10.88 -13.88 -14.89
CA GLU A 345 10.97 -14.58 -16.18
C GLU A 345 10.42 -13.74 -17.35
N ALA A 346 9.54 -12.78 -17.09
CA ALA A 346 8.95 -11.94 -18.12
C ALA A 346 9.93 -10.89 -18.68
N ASP A 347 9.90 -10.67 -19.99
CA ASP A 347 10.66 -9.59 -20.65
C ASP A 347 10.27 -8.21 -20.11
N TYR A 348 8.98 -8.02 -19.83
CA TYR A 348 8.43 -6.85 -19.15
C TYR A 348 7.77 -7.29 -17.85
N PHE A 349 8.37 -6.90 -16.71
CA PHE A 349 7.97 -7.42 -15.39
C PHE A 349 6.48 -7.17 -15.07
N VAL A 350 5.88 -6.10 -15.62
CA VAL A 350 4.46 -5.78 -15.45
C VAL A 350 3.59 -6.91 -16.00
N ASP A 351 3.95 -7.51 -17.13
CA ASP A 351 3.20 -8.62 -17.74
C ASP A 351 3.24 -9.85 -16.84
N GLY A 352 4.38 -10.12 -16.19
CA GLY A 352 4.52 -11.17 -15.19
C GLY A 352 3.57 -11.01 -13.99
N LEU A 353 3.23 -9.77 -13.64
CA LEU A 353 2.30 -9.45 -12.55
C LEU A 353 0.82 -9.52 -12.98
N THR A 354 0.51 -9.36 -14.27
CA THR A 354 -0.87 -9.16 -14.75
C THR A 354 -1.43 -10.29 -15.60
N CYS A 355 -0.59 -11.00 -16.36
CA CYS A 355 -1.03 -11.94 -17.40
C CYS A 355 -1.14 -13.40 -16.93
N HIS A 356 -0.62 -13.72 -15.74
CA HIS A 356 -0.58 -15.09 -15.20
C HIS A 356 -1.70 -15.36 -14.17
N ASN A 357 -1.84 -16.62 -13.76
CA ASN A 357 -2.64 -16.99 -12.59
C ASN A 357 -1.77 -17.84 -11.65
N PRO A 358 -1.62 -17.44 -10.37
CA PRO A 358 -2.21 -16.25 -9.73
C PRO A 358 -1.62 -14.92 -10.27
N ASN A 359 -2.37 -13.82 -10.15
CA ASN A 359 -1.94 -12.45 -10.48
C ASN A 359 -2.07 -11.51 -9.26
N LEU A 360 -1.86 -10.20 -9.47
CA LEU A 360 -1.99 -9.17 -8.44
C LEU A 360 -3.29 -9.22 -7.63
N LEU A 361 -4.41 -9.62 -8.23
CA LEU A 361 -5.70 -9.69 -7.55
C LEU A 361 -5.68 -10.73 -6.42
N ASP A 362 -5.03 -11.86 -6.66
CA ASP A 362 -5.00 -13.01 -5.75
C ASP A 362 -4.18 -12.75 -4.48
N LEU A 363 -3.23 -11.80 -4.54
CA LEU A 363 -2.35 -11.47 -3.42
C LEU A 363 -3.09 -10.83 -2.24
N VAL A 364 -4.21 -10.14 -2.51
CA VAL A 364 -4.96 -9.38 -1.48
C VAL A 364 -6.47 -9.50 -1.64
N ASP A 365 -6.96 -10.52 -2.37
CA ASP A 365 -8.37 -10.69 -2.74
C ASP A 365 -9.02 -9.36 -3.21
N ALA A 366 -8.32 -8.66 -4.08
CA ALA A 366 -8.82 -7.45 -4.73
C ALA A 366 -9.68 -7.83 -5.93
N LYS A 367 -10.60 -6.93 -6.32
CA LYS A 367 -11.39 -7.11 -7.57
C LYS A 367 -10.84 -6.30 -8.73
N GLY A 368 -9.95 -5.35 -8.45
CA GLY A 368 -9.16 -4.66 -9.47
C GLY A 368 -7.75 -4.36 -8.99
N ALA A 369 -6.83 -4.21 -9.93
CA ALA A 369 -5.47 -3.72 -9.70
C ALA A 369 -5.01 -2.88 -10.90
N ALA A 370 -4.18 -1.87 -10.66
CA ALA A 370 -3.60 -1.04 -11.70
C ALA A 370 -2.12 -0.75 -11.40
N ILE A 371 -1.28 -0.90 -12.41
CA ILE A 371 0.15 -0.56 -12.36
C ILE A 371 0.38 0.66 -13.25
N CYS A 372 0.92 1.73 -12.69
CA CYS A 372 1.46 2.85 -13.45
C CYS A 372 2.98 2.70 -13.51
N PHE A 373 3.51 2.47 -14.71
CA PHE A 373 4.95 2.43 -14.95
C PHE A 373 5.25 3.16 -16.26
N ASN A 374 6.29 4.00 -16.29
CA ASN A 374 6.67 4.82 -17.45
C ASN A 374 5.54 5.70 -18.05
N GLY A 375 4.54 6.08 -17.24
CA GLY A 375 3.40 6.89 -17.68
C GLY A 375 2.31 6.10 -18.42
N THR A 376 2.44 4.79 -18.48
CA THR A 376 1.42 3.86 -19.02
C THR A 376 0.72 3.10 -17.89
N TRP A 377 -0.60 2.95 -18.02
CA TRP A 377 -1.42 2.15 -17.12
C TRP A 377 -1.62 0.73 -17.66
N THR A 378 -1.40 -0.26 -16.81
CA THR A 378 -1.81 -1.65 -17.03
C THR A 378 -2.79 -2.04 -15.95
N THR A 379 -4.01 -2.43 -16.32
CA THR A 379 -5.10 -2.73 -15.38
C THR A 379 -5.52 -4.20 -15.45
N VAL A 380 -5.90 -4.77 -14.30
CA VAL A 380 -6.42 -6.12 -14.16
C VAL A 380 -7.71 -6.07 -13.34
N GLY A 381 -8.75 -6.78 -13.79
CA GLY A 381 -10.04 -6.81 -13.09
C GLY A 381 -10.86 -5.52 -13.26
N GLN A 382 -11.53 -5.09 -12.19
CA GLN A 382 -12.43 -3.94 -12.17
C GLN A 382 -11.73 -2.71 -11.59
N THR A 383 -11.35 -1.76 -12.45
CA THR A 383 -10.62 -0.55 -12.06
C THR A 383 -11.40 0.73 -12.41
N PRO A 384 -11.10 1.85 -11.75
CA PRO A 384 -11.49 3.17 -12.26
C PRO A 384 -10.89 3.42 -13.67
N PRO A 385 -11.50 4.29 -14.48
CA PRO A 385 -10.94 4.71 -15.78
C PRO A 385 -9.57 5.40 -15.63
N ASP A 386 -8.74 5.31 -16.65
CA ASP A 386 -7.37 5.88 -16.67
C ASP A 386 -7.30 7.38 -16.29
N GLU A 387 -8.29 8.17 -16.69
CA GLU A 387 -8.39 9.59 -16.32
C GLU A 387 -8.50 9.76 -14.79
N GLU A 388 -9.35 8.98 -14.15
CA GLU A 388 -9.55 8.99 -12.69
C GLU A 388 -8.32 8.43 -11.96
N LEU A 389 -7.65 7.42 -12.53
CA LEU A 389 -6.39 6.89 -11.99
C LEU A 389 -5.28 7.95 -11.96
N ASN A 390 -5.20 8.80 -13.00
CA ASN A 390 -4.23 9.91 -13.03
C ASN A 390 -4.49 10.94 -11.93
N PHE A 391 -5.74 11.35 -11.72
CA PHE A 391 -6.10 12.26 -10.62
C PHE A 391 -5.84 11.63 -9.24
N LEU A 392 -6.16 10.35 -9.08
CA LEU A 392 -5.90 9.61 -7.85
C LEU A 392 -4.41 9.57 -7.50
N VAL A 393 -3.52 9.30 -8.47
CA VAL A 393 -2.06 9.31 -8.23
C VAL A 393 -1.55 10.72 -7.89
N GLN A 394 -2.10 11.77 -8.50
CA GLN A 394 -1.75 13.15 -8.13
C GLN A 394 -2.16 13.48 -6.69
N TRP A 395 -3.32 12.98 -6.24
CA TRP A 395 -3.75 13.12 -4.86
C TRP A 395 -2.88 12.30 -3.91
N LEU A 396 -2.57 11.04 -4.24
CA LEU A 396 -1.68 10.18 -3.43
C LEU A 396 -0.31 10.83 -3.22
N ASN A 397 0.29 11.40 -4.29
CA ASN A 397 1.57 12.10 -4.22
C ASN A 397 1.58 13.33 -3.28
N LYS A 398 0.42 13.92 -2.96
CA LYS A 398 0.30 15.06 -2.05
C LYS A 398 -0.03 14.65 -0.62
N THR A 399 -0.73 13.54 -0.45
CA THR A 399 -1.36 13.15 0.82
C THR A 399 -0.59 12.04 1.55
N VAL A 400 0.17 11.21 0.82
CA VAL A 400 0.82 10.01 1.36
C VAL A 400 2.34 10.24 1.44
N ASP A 401 2.88 10.18 2.66
CA ASP A 401 4.33 10.26 2.93
C ASP A 401 4.91 8.89 3.39
N GLY A 402 4.22 7.80 3.07
CA GLY A 402 4.54 6.44 3.54
C GLY A 402 4.83 5.44 2.43
N GLU A 403 5.32 4.27 2.81
CA GLU A 403 5.61 3.13 1.91
C GLU A 403 4.35 2.42 1.38
N VAL A 404 3.22 2.63 2.06
CA VAL A 404 1.93 2.06 1.71
C VAL A 404 0.81 2.98 2.20
N PHE A 405 -0.24 3.11 1.40
CA PHE A 405 -1.49 3.73 1.78
C PHE A 405 -2.60 2.70 1.70
N ALA A 406 -3.36 2.52 2.77
CA ALA A 406 -4.47 1.58 2.83
C ALA A 406 -5.70 2.28 3.41
N THR A 407 -6.82 2.17 2.72
CA THR A 407 -8.14 2.60 3.22
C THR A 407 -9.20 1.66 2.69
N ASN A 408 -10.21 1.37 3.51
CA ASN A 408 -11.43 0.69 3.10
C ASN A 408 -12.56 1.68 2.81
N ALA A 409 -12.32 2.99 2.86
CA ALA A 409 -13.32 4.03 2.68
C ALA A 409 -12.78 5.21 1.87
N LEU A 410 -12.30 4.94 0.66
CA LEU A 410 -11.68 5.93 -0.23
C LEU A 410 -12.56 7.18 -0.46
N PRO A 411 -13.88 7.09 -0.69
CA PRO A 411 -14.71 8.28 -0.89
C PRO A 411 -14.74 9.25 0.31
N LEU A 412 -14.46 8.76 1.52
CA LEU A 412 -14.37 9.61 2.72
C LEU A 412 -13.03 10.34 2.82
N ALA A 413 -11.96 9.78 2.24
CA ALA A 413 -10.62 10.39 2.22
C ALA A 413 -10.37 11.23 0.95
N TYR A 414 -10.99 10.84 -0.16
CA TYR A 414 -10.89 11.47 -1.48
C TYR A 414 -12.28 11.54 -2.11
N SER A 415 -12.93 12.70 -2.02
CA SER A 415 -14.35 12.88 -2.37
C SER A 415 -14.69 12.51 -3.81
N ASP A 416 -13.78 12.72 -4.77
CA ASP A 416 -14.02 12.39 -6.17
C ASP A 416 -14.16 10.88 -6.41
N ALA A 417 -13.65 10.03 -5.49
CA ALA A 417 -13.87 8.58 -5.55
C ALA A 417 -15.33 8.16 -5.39
N GLU A 418 -16.23 9.06 -4.98
CA GLU A 418 -17.66 8.77 -4.99
C GLU A 418 -18.15 8.30 -6.38
N ARG A 419 -17.57 8.83 -7.46
CA ARG A 419 -17.92 8.50 -8.85
C ARG A 419 -17.64 7.05 -9.21
N PHE A 420 -16.65 6.44 -8.58
CA PHE A 420 -16.19 5.09 -8.87
C PHE A 420 -16.21 4.18 -7.62
N LYS A 421 -17.05 4.51 -6.62
CA LYS A 421 -17.21 3.73 -5.38
C LYS A 421 -17.54 2.26 -5.60
N ASN A 422 -18.26 1.94 -6.67
CA ASN A 422 -18.66 0.57 -7.01
C ASN A 422 -17.48 -0.32 -7.37
N VAL A 423 -16.32 0.25 -7.73
CA VAL A 423 -15.10 -0.50 -8.08
C VAL A 423 -13.96 -0.26 -7.07
N ALA A 424 -13.88 0.93 -6.48
CA ALA A 424 -12.77 1.33 -5.62
C ALA A 424 -13.22 2.12 -4.37
N SER A 425 -14.12 1.53 -3.57
CA SER A 425 -14.34 2.03 -2.20
C SER A 425 -13.17 1.68 -1.27
N GLY A 426 -12.48 0.58 -1.54
CA GLY A 426 -11.21 0.24 -0.89
C GLY A 426 -10.03 0.51 -1.82
N LEU A 427 -8.97 1.10 -1.28
CA LEU A 427 -7.71 1.34 -1.95
C LEU A 427 -6.55 0.86 -1.10
N LEU A 428 -5.68 0.06 -1.72
CA LEU A 428 -4.33 -0.22 -1.23
C LEU A 428 -3.35 0.25 -2.30
N ALA A 429 -2.39 1.08 -1.93
CA ALA A 429 -1.48 1.73 -2.88
C ALA A 429 -0.04 1.67 -2.37
N ILE A 430 0.89 1.27 -3.24
CA ILE A 430 2.33 1.33 -2.99
C ILE A 430 3.01 2.23 -4.03
N PRO A 431 3.81 3.23 -3.60
CA PRO A 431 4.69 3.96 -4.49
C PRO A 431 5.94 3.13 -4.81
N LEU A 432 6.24 2.97 -6.10
CA LEU A 432 7.54 2.49 -6.61
C LEU A 432 8.49 3.66 -6.85
N SER A 433 7.95 4.79 -7.32
CA SER A 433 8.66 6.06 -7.50
C SER A 433 7.66 7.22 -7.40
N LYS A 434 8.09 8.48 -7.52
CA LYS A 434 7.16 9.65 -7.58
C LYS A 434 6.15 9.59 -8.72
N ARG A 435 6.40 8.78 -9.76
CA ARG A 435 5.56 8.64 -10.96
C ARG A 435 5.08 7.21 -11.21
N SER A 436 5.44 6.27 -10.35
CA SER A 436 5.14 4.85 -10.56
C SER A 436 4.46 4.27 -9.32
N TYR A 437 3.34 3.60 -9.52
CA TYR A 437 2.47 3.10 -8.46
C TYR A 437 1.93 1.72 -8.80
N VAL A 438 1.69 0.92 -7.77
CA VAL A 438 0.82 -0.26 -7.87
C VAL A 438 -0.36 -0.04 -6.94
N LEU A 439 -1.56 -0.18 -7.49
CA LEU A 439 -2.83 0.08 -6.82
C LEU A 439 -3.69 -1.19 -6.83
N TRP A 440 -4.39 -1.45 -5.74
CA TRP A 440 -5.41 -2.48 -5.63
C TRP A 440 -6.73 -1.87 -5.17
N PHE A 441 -7.82 -2.40 -5.71
CA PHE A 441 -9.16 -1.87 -5.53
C PHE A 441 -10.12 -2.94 -5.04
N ARG A 442 -10.94 -2.55 -4.07
CA ARG A 442 -12.09 -3.33 -3.61
C ARG A 442 -13.38 -2.53 -3.83
N PRO A 443 -14.44 -3.17 -4.32
CA PRO A 443 -15.72 -2.52 -4.57
C PRO A 443 -16.41 -2.13 -3.26
N GLU A 444 -17.42 -1.25 -3.37
CA GLU A 444 -18.35 -0.97 -2.27
C GLU A 444 -19.04 -2.29 -1.86
N VAL A 445 -18.99 -2.59 -0.57
CA VAL A 445 -19.82 -3.64 0.03
C VAL A 445 -20.83 -2.93 0.91
N ILE A 446 -22.07 -2.89 0.45
CA ILE A 446 -23.17 -2.34 1.23
C ILE A 446 -23.38 -3.27 2.42
N GLN A 447 -22.89 -2.84 3.58
CA GLN A 447 -23.09 -3.56 4.83
C GLN A 447 -24.30 -2.97 5.53
N THR A 448 -25.28 -3.84 5.79
CA THR A 448 -26.40 -3.47 6.68
C THR A 448 -25.99 -3.86 8.08
N VAL A 449 -25.62 -2.86 8.89
CA VAL A 449 -25.35 -3.07 10.31
C VAL A 449 -26.70 -2.97 11.03
N ASN A 450 -27.15 -4.09 11.59
CA ASN A 450 -28.36 -4.11 12.40
C ASN A 450 -27.96 -3.76 13.82
N TRP A 451 -28.31 -2.58 14.29
CA TRP A 451 -28.04 -2.14 15.65
C TRP A 451 -29.21 -2.52 16.58
N GLY A 452 -28.90 -2.90 17.82
CA GLY A 452 -29.87 -3.16 18.90
C GLY A 452 -30.45 -1.89 19.53
N GLY A 453 -30.68 -0.85 18.72
CA GLY A 453 -31.08 0.51 19.08
C GLY A 453 -30.36 1.56 18.22
N ASP A 454 -30.80 2.82 18.25
CA ASP A 454 -30.13 3.91 17.50
C ASP A 454 -28.74 4.22 18.10
N PRO A 455 -27.63 4.01 17.37
CA PRO A 455 -26.29 4.28 17.88
C PRO A 455 -26.02 5.77 18.11
N ASN A 456 -26.75 6.67 17.42
CA ASN A 456 -26.58 8.12 17.59
C ASN A 456 -27.22 8.65 18.89
N HIS A 457 -28.13 7.87 19.48
CA HIS A 457 -28.82 8.17 20.74
C HIS A 457 -28.65 7.02 21.74
N ALA A 458 -27.40 6.59 21.96
CA ALA A 458 -27.10 5.45 22.80
C ALA A 458 -27.42 5.64 24.30
N TYR A 459 -27.56 6.89 24.78
CA TYR A 459 -27.89 7.24 26.16
C TYR A 459 -28.77 8.50 26.25
N GLU A 460 -29.57 8.60 27.30
CA GLU A 460 -30.34 9.80 27.66
C GLU A 460 -29.68 10.48 28.87
N VAL A 461 -29.75 11.82 28.92
CA VAL A 461 -29.30 12.59 30.10
C VAL A 461 -30.54 12.99 30.90
N THR A 462 -30.60 12.61 32.16
CA THR A 462 -31.65 13.06 33.09
C THR A 462 -31.05 13.91 34.20
N ASP A 463 -31.78 14.95 34.59
CA ASP A 463 -31.47 15.80 35.75
C ASP A 463 -32.54 15.51 36.81
N GLU A 464 -32.16 14.72 37.81
CA GLU A 464 -32.98 14.49 39.01
C GLU A 464 -32.33 15.24 40.19
N GLY A 465 -32.81 16.45 40.46
CA GLY A 465 -32.47 17.18 41.68
C GLY A 465 -31.06 17.78 41.72
N GLY A 466 -30.44 18.06 40.57
CA GLY A 466 -29.10 18.67 40.48
C GLY A 466 -27.95 17.67 40.28
N GLU A 467 -28.23 16.36 40.26
CA GLU A 467 -27.31 15.33 39.77
C GLU A 467 -27.67 14.93 38.35
N VAL A 468 -26.76 15.22 37.41
CA VAL A 468 -26.88 14.82 36.00
C VAL A 468 -26.48 13.36 35.88
N ARG A 469 -27.37 12.50 35.40
CA ARG A 469 -27.14 11.05 35.25
C ARG A 469 -27.35 10.61 33.80
N LEU A 470 -26.49 9.68 33.35
CA LEU A 470 -26.72 8.94 32.11
C LEU A 470 -27.69 7.77 32.36
N CYS A 471 -28.79 7.78 31.64
CA CYS A 471 -29.74 6.70 31.54
C CYS A 471 -29.48 5.91 30.25
N PRO A 472 -29.66 4.59 30.27
CA PRO A 472 -29.58 3.80 29.05
C PRO A 472 -30.74 4.15 28.11
N ARG A 473 -30.57 3.87 26.82
CA ARG A 473 -31.67 4.01 25.85
C ARG A 473 -32.91 3.23 26.28
N LYS A 474 -34.09 3.77 25.96
CA LYS A 474 -35.40 3.17 26.29
C LYS A 474 -35.85 2.13 25.27
N SER A 475 -35.45 2.26 24.01
CA SER A 475 -35.83 1.35 22.93
C SER A 475 -34.63 0.49 22.49
N PHE A 476 -34.93 -0.79 22.26
CA PHE A 476 -34.05 -1.77 21.61
C PHE A 476 -34.59 -2.17 20.23
N ASP A 477 -35.46 -1.33 19.66
CA ASP A 477 -35.99 -1.54 18.32
C ASP A 477 -34.83 -1.59 17.31
N LEU A 478 -34.91 -2.57 16.40
CA LEU A 478 -33.85 -2.82 15.44
C LEU A 478 -33.67 -1.61 14.52
N TRP A 479 -32.48 -0.99 14.59
CA TRP A 479 -32.09 0.12 13.72
C TRP A 479 -31.15 -0.38 12.64
N LYS A 480 -31.47 -0.13 11.37
CA LYS A 480 -30.65 -0.59 10.24
C LYS A 480 -29.81 0.55 9.72
N GLU A 481 -28.51 0.49 9.97
CA GLU A 481 -27.56 1.36 9.28
C GLU A 481 -27.19 0.74 7.94
N THR A 482 -27.32 1.50 6.87
CA THR A 482 -26.71 1.11 5.60
C THR A 482 -25.38 1.82 5.49
N VAL A 483 -24.29 1.11 5.80
CA VAL A 483 -22.94 1.64 5.64
C VAL A 483 -22.59 1.63 4.16
N ARG A 484 -22.41 2.83 3.61
CA ARG A 484 -22.03 3.09 2.22
C ARG A 484 -20.60 3.59 2.14
N PHE A 485 -20.04 3.58 0.94
CA PHE A 485 -18.69 4.05 0.62
C PHE A 485 -17.55 3.27 1.28
N LYS A 486 -17.84 2.06 1.81
CA LYS A 486 -16.85 1.19 2.42
C LYS A 486 -16.70 -0.12 1.66
N SER A 487 -15.49 -0.65 1.59
CA SER A 487 -15.17 -2.01 1.16
C SER A 487 -14.90 -2.91 2.36
N LEU A 488 -14.62 -4.20 2.09
CA LEU A 488 -13.99 -5.07 3.08
C LEU A 488 -12.62 -4.50 3.51
N PRO A 489 -12.28 -4.56 4.81
CA PRO A 489 -11.03 -4.03 5.35
C PRO A 489 -9.81 -4.81 4.86
N TRP A 490 -8.71 -4.10 4.63
CA TRP A 490 -7.43 -4.71 4.28
C TRP A 490 -6.82 -5.37 5.52
N LYS A 491 -6.51 -6.66 5.43
CA LYS A 491 -5.91 -7.38 6.56
C LYS A 491 -4.44 -6.98 6.72
N PRO A 492 -3.89 -6.95 7.95
CA PRO A 492 -2.48 -6.64 8.17
C PRO A 492 -1.51 -7.55 7.39
N VAL A 493 -1.90 -8.81 7.17
CA VAL A 493 -1.13 -9.80 6.41
C VAL A 493 -1.09 -9.51 4.91
N GLU A 494 -2.17 -8.94 4.36
CA GLU A 494 -2.26 -8.50 2.96
C GLU A 494 -1.32 -7.30 2.73
N ILE A 495 -1.36 -6.32 3.64
CA ILE A 495 -0.49 -5.13 3.60
C ILE A 495 0.98 -5.56 3.66
N LYS A 496 1.32 -6.50 4.55
CA LYS A 496 2.68 -7.04 4.65
C LYS A 496 3.11 -7.74 3.35
N ALA A 497 2.25 -8.58 2.76
CA ALA A 497 2.54 -9.26 1.51
C ALA A 497 2.79 -8.28 0.35
N VAL A 498 2.02 -7.19 0.29
CA VAL A 498 2.18 -6.12 -0.70
C VAL A 498 3.48 -5.32 -0.50
N LEU A 499 3.88 -5.05 0.75
CA LEU A 499 5.17 -4.42 1.04
C LEU A 499 6.36 -5.30 0.64
N GLU A 500 6.26 -6.61 0.82
CA GLU A 500 7.31 -7.53 0.37
C GLU A 500 7.32 -7.65 -1.17
N LEU A 501 6.17 -7.64 -1.83
CA LEU A 501 6.08 -7.56 -3.30
C LEU A 501 6.73 -6.27 -3.82
N ARG A 502 6.48 -5.12 -3.16
CA ARG A 502 7.11 -3.83 -3.48
C ARG A 502 8.64 -3.95 -3.50
N LYS A 503 9.22 -4.57 -2.48
CA LYS A 503 10.68 -4.78 -2.38
C LYS A 503 11.20 -5.61 -3.56
N ALA A 504 10.50 -6.67 -3.93
CA ALA A 504 10.87 -7.49 -5.09
C ALA A 504 10.83 -6.68 -6.40
N ILE A 505 9.76 -5.91 -6.63
CA ILE A 505 9.61 -5.06 -7.83
C ILE A 505 10.74 -4.01 -7.89
N VAL A 506 11.03 -3.33 -6.78
CA VAL A 506 12.10 -2.32 -6.73
C VAL A 506 13.46 -2.96 -7.02
N ASN A 507 13.73 -4.15 -6.49
CA ASN A 507 14.99 -4.86 -6.76
C ASN A 507 15.14 -5.23 -8.25
N ILE A 508 14.07 -5.66 -8.91
CA ILE A 508 14.11 -5.96 -10.35
C ILE A 508 14.37 -4.69 -11.15
N ILE A 509 13.69 -3.58 -10.83
CA ILE A 509 13.90 -2.30 -11.51
C ILE A 509 15.35 -1.82 -11.33
N LEU A 510 15.92 -1.94 -10.12
CA LEU A 510 17.31 -1.58 -9.85
C LEU A 510 18.29 -2.44 -10.67
N ARG A 511 18.08 -3.76 -10.72
CA ARG A 511 18.92 -4.66 -11.50
C ARG A 511 18.87 -4.35 -13.00
N GLN A 512 17.68 -4.11 -13.55
CA GLN A 512 17.54 -3.71 -14.96
C GLN A 512 18.24 -2.37 -15.26
N ALA A 513 18.17 -1.41 -14.32
CA ALA A 513 18.87 -0.15 -14.46
C ALA A 513 20.40 -0.31 -14.44
N GLU A 514 20.94 -1.20 -13.59
CA GLU A 514 22.36 -1.53 -13.55
C GLU A 514 22.82 -2.22 -14.85
N GLU A 515 22.07 -3.21 -15.35
CA GLU A 515 22.37 -3.90 -16.61
C GLU A 515 22.36 -2.94 -17.81
N LEU A 516 21.37 -2.02 -17.87
CA LEU A 516 21.31 -0.97 -18.89
C LEU A 516 22.49 0.00 -18.80
N ALA A 517 22.91 0.38 -17.59
CA ALA A 517 24.04 1.27 -17.38
C ALA A 517 25.36 0.63 -17.85
N LEU A 518 25.56 -0.66 -17.56
CA LEU A 518 26.73 -1.43 -18.04
C LEU A 518 26.74 -1.51 -19.57
N LEU A 519 25.62 -1.82 -20.19
CA LEU A 519 25.53 -1.90 -21.65
C LEU A 519 25.81 -0.55 -22.33
N ALA A 520 25.31 0.54 -21.75
CA ALA A 520 25.59 1.90 -22.24
C ALA A 520 27.08 2.24 -22.14
N GLN A 521 27.74 1.85 -21.05
CA GLN A 521 29.18 2.03 -20.86
C GLN A 521 30.00 1.21 -21.86
N ASP A 522 29.63 -0.05 -22.12
CA ASP A 522 30.30 -0.90 -23.12
C ASP A 522 30.15 -0.34 -24.53
N LEU A 523 28.97 0.18 -24.87
CA LEU A 523 28.72 0.83 -26.14
C LEU A 523 29.57 2.10 -26.31
N GLU A 524 29.65 2.94 -25.26
CA GLU A 524 30.47 4.15 -25.26
C GLU A 524 31.96 3.81 -25.45
N ARG A 525 32.45 2.79 -24.75
CA ARG A 525 33.82 2.29 -24.89
C ARG A 525 34.10 1.76 -26.29
N SER A 526 33.23 0.91 -26.83
CA SER A 526 33.38 0.34 -28.19
C SER A 526 33.41 1.44 -29.25
N ASN A 527 32.56 2.46 -29.11
CA ASN A 527 32.54 3.60 -30.00
C ASN A 527 33.85 4.43 -29.91
N ALA A 528 34.40 4.61 -28.72
CA ALA A 528 35.68 5.28 -28.52
C ALA A 528 36.87 4.48 -29.12
N GLU A 529 36.89 3.15 -28.97
CA GLU A 529 37.91 2.28 -29.55
C GLU A 529 37.86 2.31 -31.08
N LEU A 530 36.66 2.24 -31.68
CA LEU A 530 36.47 2.34 -33.14
C LEU A 530 37.01 3.68 -33.68
N LYS A 531 36.75 4.78 -32.97
CA LYS A 531 37.25 6.11 -33.32
C LYS A 531 38.77 6.20 -33.26
N LYS A 532 39.38 5.66 -32.20
CA LYS A 532 40.85 5.62 -32.05
C LYS A 532 41.52 4.78 -33.14
N PHE A 533 40.92 3.63 -33.49
CA PHE A 533 41.41 2.78 -34.56
C PHE A 533 41.45 3.52 -35.91
N ALA A 534 40.36 4.20 -36.28
CA ALA A 534 40.30 4.97 -37.52
C ALA A 534 41.39 6.06 -37.58
N TYR A 535 41.63 6.76 -36.48
CA TYR A 535 42.66 7.80 -36.42
C TYR A 535 44.08 7.26 -36.58
N VAL A 536 44.44 6.21 -35.81
CA VAL A 536 45.79 5.62 -35.84
C VAL A 536 46.06 4.98 -37.19
N ALA A 537 45.11 4.20 -37.72
CA ALA A 537 45.27 3.52 -39.01
C ALA A 537 45.50 4.52 -40.15
N SER A 538 44.78 5.64 -40.18
CA SER A 538 44.98 6.67 -41.20
C SER A 538 46.35 7.35 -41.09
N HIS A 539 46.82 7.68 -39.88
CA HIS A 539 48.14 8.29 -39.69
C HIS A 539 49.26 7.34 -40.16
N ASP A 540 49.21 6.09 -39.74
CA ASP A 540 50.25 5.10 -40.03
C ASP A 540 50.28 4.69 -41.51
N LEU A 541 49.19 4.90 -42.26
CA LEU A 541 49.15 4.70 -43.71
C LEU A 541 49.66 5.92 -44.51
N GLN A 542 49.57 7.14 -43.98
CA GLN A 542 50.03 8.35 -44.67
C GLN A 542 51.55 8.44 -44.76
N GLU A 543 52.26 8.08 -43.70
CA GLU A 543 53.71 8.17 -43.62
C GLU A 543 54.45 7.33 -44.69
N PRO A 544 54.15 6.02 -44.87
CA PRO A 544 54.79 5.23 -45.92
C PRO A 544 54.41 5.70 -47.33
N LEU A 545 53.18 6.16 -47.54
CA LEU A 545 52.76 6.71 -48.84
C LEU A 545 53.52 7.97 -49.20
N ASN A 546 53.74 8.88 -48.25
CA ASN A 546 54.57 10.06 -48.45
C ASN A 546 56.01 9.70 -48.85
N GLN A 547 56.58 8.66 -48.24
CA GLN A 547 57.91 8.18 -48.62
C GLN A 547 57.95 7.65 -50.06
N VAL A 548 56.95 6.85 -50.47
CA VAL A 548 56.84 6.35 -51.84
C VAL A 548 56.71 7.50 -52.84
N ALA A 549 55.84 8.50 -52.59
CA ALA A 549 55.72 9.68 -53.45
C ALA A 549 57.06 10.42 -53.60
N ASN A 550 57.75 10.69 -52.49
CA ASN A 550 59.02 11.43 -52.50
C ASN A 550 60.11 10.70 -53.31
N PHE A 551 60.24 9.38 -53.18
CA PHE A 551 61.23 8.62 -53.95
C PHE A 551 60.89 8.55 -55.45
N VAL A 552 59.61 8.40 -55.79
CA VAL A 552 59.15 8.40 -57.18
C VAL A 552 59.37 9.78 -57.83
N GLN A 553 59.08 10.87 -57.13
CA GLN A 553 59.35 12.23 -57.59
C GLN A 553 60.85 12.53 -57.73
N LEU A 554 61.69 11.99 -56.83
CA LEU A 554 63.15 12.11 -56.95
C LEU A 554 63.70 11.32 -58.15
N LEU A 555 63.11 10.17 -58.47
CA LEU A 555 63.44 9.40 -59.68
C LEU A 555 63.10 10.19 -60.95
N GLU A 556 61.90 10.80 -60.99
CA GLU A 556 61.47 11.70 -62.06
C GLU A 556 62.49 12.83 -62.24
N MET A 557 62.77 13.61 -61.19
CA MET A 557 63.63 14.79 -61.27
C MET A 557 65.09 14.48 -61.64
N ARG A 558 65.62 13.32 -61.23
CA ARG A 558 67.05 12.99 -61.40
C ARG A 558 67.36 12.22 -62.68
N TYR A 559 66.39 11.48 -63.22
CA TYR A 559 66.58 10.63 -64.38
C TYR A 559 65.68 11.00 -65.57
N ASP A 560 64.99 12.15 -65.53
CA ASP A 560 64.08 12.61 -66.59
C ASP A 560 64.66 12.50 -68.01
N GLU A 561 65.92 12.92 -68.21
CA GLU A 561 66.57 12.86 -69.54
C GLU A 561 67.04 11.44 -69.95
N ARG A 562 67.03 10.48 -69.02
CA ARG A 562 67.49 9.09 -69.23
C ARG A 562 66.35 8.07 -69.28
N LEU A 563 65.13 8.48 -68.95
CA LEU A 563 63.94 7.64 -69.03
C LEU A 563 63.35 7.72 -70.44
N ASP A 564 62.92 6.56 -70.95
CA ASP A 564 62.08 6.49 -72.13
C ASP A 564 60.64 6.95 -71.83
N GLU A 565 59.84 7.18 -72.86
CA GLU A 565 58.44 7.63 -72.71
C GLU A 565 57.65 6.70 -71.78
N ASP A 566 57.81 5.38 -71.93
CA ASP A 566 57.16 4.38 -71.06
C ASP A 566 57.59 4.53 -69.60
N GLY A 567 58.88 4.78 -69.33
CA GLY A 567 59.41 5.02 -67.98
C GLY A 567 58.86 6.28 -67.32
N LYS A 568 58.64 7.34 -68.09
CA LYS A 568 57.98 8.58 -67.61
C LYS A 568 56.50 8.34 -67.33
N GLU A 569 55.81 7.61 -68.20
CA GLU A 569 54.40 7.25 -68.04
C GLU A 569 54.17 6.41 -66.78
N PHE A 570 55.03 5.41 -66.51
CA PHE A 570 54.95 4.59 -65.29
C PHE A 570 55.18 5.39 -64.01
N ILE A 571 56.10 6.36 -64.02
CA ILE A 571 56.30 7.27 -62.89
C ILE A 571 55.06 8.13 -62.67
N GLY A 572 54.47 8.67 -63.75
CA GLY A 572 53.20 9.39 -63.70
C GLY A 572 52.09 8.57 -63.03
N PHE A 573 51.88 7.32 -63.44
CA PHE A 573 50.90 6.43 -62.82
C PHE A 573 51.18 6.17 -61.33
N ALA A 574 52.45 6.01 -60.94
CA ALA A 574 52.81 5.80 -59.55
C ALA A 574 52.53 7.03 -58.67
N VAL A 575 52.88 8.24 -59.14
CA VAL A 575 52.59 9.50 -58.44
C VAL A 575 51.08 9.71 -58.31
N GLU A 576 50.31 9.48 -59.38
CA GLU A 576 48.85 9.56 -59.35
C GLU A 576 48.21 8.52 -58.43
N GLY A 577 48.78 7.32 -58.36
CA GLY A 577 48.36 6.26 -57.44
C GLY A 577 48.55 6.66 -55.98
N VAL A 578 49.71 7.22 -55.63
CA VAL A 578 50.00 7.69 -54.27
C VAL A 578 49.15 8.89 -53.87
N SER A 579 49.00 9.87 -54.77
CA SER A 579 48.14 11.03 -54.54
C SER A 579 46.67 10.64 -54.32
N LEU A 580 46.18 9.64 -55.05
CA LEU A 580 44.85 9.09 -54.81
C LEU A 580 44.75 8.46 -53.41
N MET A 581 45.71 7.64 -53.01
CA MET A 581 45.68 6.99 -51.69
C MET A 581 45.74 8.01 -50.54
N GLN A 582 46.56 9.06 -50.67
CA GLN A 582 46.59 10.17 -49.72
C GLN A 582 45.21 10.84 -49.60
N THR A 583 44.59 11.17 -50.74
CA THR A 583 43.25 11.77 -50.79
C THR A 583 42.20 10.85 -50.13
N LEU A 584 42.26 9.53 -50.38
CA LEU A 584 41.33 8.58 -49.77
C LEU A 584 41.52 8.49 -48.24
N ILE A 585 42.75 8.53 -47.76
CA ILE A 585 43.00 8.52 -46.31
C ILE A 585 42.55 9.84 -45.66
N ASP A 586 42.82 10.96 -46.33
CA ASP A 586 42.38 12.28 -45.87
C ASP A 586 40.87 12.37 -45.80
N ASP A 587 40.11 11.94 -46.82
CA ASP A 587 38.65 12.04 -46.71
C ASP A 587 38.04 11.03 -45.72
N VAL A 588 38.69 9.90 -45.44
CA VAL A 588 38.30 8.99 -44.33
C VAL A 588 38.49 9.67 -42.98
N LEU A 589 39.62 10.38 -42.80
CA LEU A 589 39.88 11.19 -41.61
C LEU A 589 38.87 12.33 -41.46
N VAL A 590 38.58 13.05 -42.54
CA VAL A 590 37.55 14.11 -42.55
C VAL A 590 36.20 13.52 -42.16
N TYR A 591 35.77 12.44 -42.80
CA TYR A 591 34.50 11.76 -42.52
C TYR A 591 34.39 11.32 -41.05
N SER A 592 35.47 10.80 -40.46
CA SER A 592 35.55 10.45 -39.03
C SER A 592 35.53 11.69 -38.13
N LYS A 593 36.18 12.79 -38.53
CA LYS A 593 36.30 14.04 -37.76
C LYS A 593 35.02 14.87 -37.71
N VAL A 594 34.11 14.75 -38.68
CA VAL A 594 32.81 15.46 -38.67
C VAL A 594 32.00 15.15 -37.39
N ASP A 595 32.30 14.04 -36.70
CA ASP A 595 31.68 13.64 -35.42
C ASP A 595 32.51 13.96 -34.15
N LEU A 596 33.82 14.23 -34.28
CA LEU A 596 34.78 14.32 -33.15
C LEU A 596 34.88 15.71 -32.50
N LYS A 597 34.79 16.78 -33.29
CA LYS A 597 34.62 18.11 -32.73
C LYS A 597 33.13 18.29 -32.54
N GLY A 598 32.65 18.27 -31.29
CA GLY A 598 31.27 18.65 -31.02
C GLY A 598 30.98 19.92 -31.81
N VAL A 599 30.06 19.83 -32.76
CA VAL A 599 29.78 20.90 -33.75
C VAL A 599 29.62 22.20 -32.97
N GLU A 600 30.60 23.10 -33.08
CA GLU A 600 30.55 24.43 -32.44
C GLU A 600 29.60 25.26 -33.29
N CYS A 601 28.31 24.95 -33.19
CA CYS A 601 27.29 25.69 -33.91
C CYS A 601 27.23 27.10 -33.33
N GLU A 602 27.63 28.08 -34.12
CA GLU A 602 27.53 29.49 -33.79
C GLU A 602 26.59 30.19 -34.79
N LEU A 603 26.03 31.32 -34.37
CA LEU A 603 25.20 32.14 -35.25
C LEU A 603 26.09 32.73 -36.35
N THR A 604 26.01 32.16 -37.55
CA THR A 604 26.91 32.43 -38.68
C THR A 604 26.14 33.05 -39.82
N ASP A 605 26.64 34.16 -40.37
CA ASP A 605 26.19 34.70 -41.66
C ASP A 605 26.71 33.78 -42.78
N LEU A 606 25.80 33.13 -43.51
CA LEU A 606 26.16 32.13 -44.52
C LEU A 606 26.83 32.72 -45.77
N ASP A 607 26.81 34.05 -45.96
CA ASP A 607 27.61 34.68 -47.01
C ASP A 607 29.12 34.44 -46.79
N ASP A 608 29.60 34.41 -45.54
CA ASP A 608 31.01 34.17 -45.21
C ASP A 608 31.53 32.78 -45.66
N PRO A 609 30.94 31.64 -45.23
CA PRO A 609 31.39 30.32 -45.66
C PRO A 609 31.17 30.10 -47.16
N LEU A 610 30.15 30.70 -47.76
CA LEU A 610 29.90 30.62 -49.19
C LEU A 610 30.99 31.36 -49.99
N HIS A 611 31.33 32.59 -49.63
CA HIS A 611 32.40 33.35 -50.25
C HIS A 611 33.75 32.65 -50.11
N GLN A 612 34.01 32.04 -48.96
CA GLN A 612 35.24 31.27 -48.77
C GLN A 612 35.28 30.02 -49.65
N ALA A 613 34.17 29.29 -49.80
CA ALA A 613 34.06 28.18 -50.74
C ALA A 613 34.26 28.62 -52.20
N LEU A 614 33.70 29.78 -52.59
CA LEU A 614 33.92 30.38 -53.92
C LEU A 614 35.38 30.77 -54.15
N SER A 615 36.04 31.35 -53.13
CA SER A 615 37.47 31.68 -53.19
C SER A 615 38.32 30.43 -53.39
N ASN A 616 38.00 29.33 -52.71
CA ASN A 616 38.70 28.04 -52.86
C ASN A 616 38.54 27.45 -54.27
N LEU A 617 37.43 27.77 -54.96
CA LEU A 617 37.13 27.29 -56.31
C LEU A 617 37.56 28.27 -57.42
N ARG A 618 38.16 29.41 -57.09
CA ARG A 618 38.46 30.51 -58.03
C ARG A 618 39.25 30.07 -59.26
N GLY A 619 40.25 29.19 -59.09
CA GLY A 619 41.03 28.64 -60.22
C GLY A 619 40.15 27.86 -61.21
N ARG A 620 39.35 26.93 -60.69
CA ARG A 620 38.42 26.12 -61.49
C ARG A 620 37.35 26.96 -62.17
N VAL A 621 36.85 27.99 -61.50
CA VAL A 621 35.89 28.95 -62.06
C VAL A 621 36.52 29.73 -63.22
N ALA A 622 37.76 30.21 -63.07
CA ALA A 622 38.48 30.92 -64.13
C ALA A 622 38.78 30.03 -65.34
N GLU A 623 39.16 28.78 -65.12
CA GLU A 623 39.44 27.80 -66.18
C GLU A 623 38.19 27.39 -66.97
N THR A 624 37.04 27.28 -66.30
CA THR A 624 35.80 26.78 -66.91
C THR A 624 34.83 27.87 -67.36
N GLY A 625 35.07 29.12 -66.96
CA GLY A 625 34.15 30.23 -67.21
C GLY A 625 32.81 30.09 -66.48
N ALA A 626 32.78 29.36 -65.35
CA ALA A 626 31.56 29.07 -64.62
C ALA A 626 30.89 30.36 -64.08
N VAL A 627 29.57 30.46 -64.27
CA VAL A 627 28.75 31.54 -63.73
C VAL A 627 28.01 31.03 -62.51
N ILE A 628 28.38 31.54 -61.33
CA ILE A 628 27.78 31.15 -60.06
C ILE A 628 26.97 32.33 -59.50
N THR A 629 25.69 32.11 -59.24
CA THR A 629 24.76 33.09 -58.66
C THR A 629 24.15 32.53 -57.38
N HIS A 630 23.72 33.38 -56.47
CA HIS A 630 23.07 32.96 -55.25
C HIS A 630 22.02 33.96 -54.78
N ASP A 631 21.04 33.46 -54.04
CA ASP A 631 20.09 34.27 -53.28
C ASP A 631 20.76 34.92 -52.05
N PRO A 632 20.16 35.95 -51.42
CA PRO A 632 20.66 36.50 -50.15
C PRO A 632 20.72 35.42 -49.07
N MET A 633 21.89 35.22 -48.46
CA MET A 633 22.12 34.15 -47.51
C MET A 633 21.60 34.50 -46.10
N PRO A 634 21.01 33.55 -45.36
CA PRO A 634 20.52 33.81 -44.02
C PRO A 634 21.61 33.65 -42.96
N THR A 635 21.43 34.31 -41.81
CA THR A 635 22.21 34.03 -40.61
C THR A 635 21.57 32.88 -39.81
N ILE A 636 22.28 31.77 -39.63
CA ILE A 636 21.76 30.57 -38.94
C ILE A 636 22.78 29.93 -38.00
N VAL A 637 22.33 29.09 -37.08
CA VAL A 637 23.17 28.40 -36.08
C VAL A 637 23.80 27.14 -36.69
N VAL A 638 25.07 27.24 -37.09
CA VAL A 638 25.80 26.19 -37.83
C VAL A 638 27.30 26.21 -37.51
N ASP A 639 28.02 25.15 -37.90
CA ASP A 639 29.49 25.17 -37.95
C ASP A 639 29.96 25.76 -39.27
N ARG A 640 30.58 26.95 -39.21
CA ARG A 640 31.08 27.70 -40.36
C ARG A 640 32.00 26.87 -41.27
N THR A 641 32.87 26.03 -40.70
CA THR A 641 33.86 25.26 -41.47
C THR A 641 33.17 24.11 -42.22
N GLN A 642 32.25 23.41 -41.55
CA GLN A 642 31.50 22.32 -42.18
C GLN A 642 30.59 22.84 -43.30
N LEU A 643 29.94 24.00 -43.11
CA LEU A 643 29.11 24.61 -44.14
C LEU A 643 29.91 25.09 -45.35
N MET A 644 31.08 25.70 -45.12
CA MET A 644 32.03 26.03 -46.21
C MET A 644 32.40 24.76 -47.01
N GLN A 645 32.70 23.65 -46.34
CA GLN A 645 33.04 22.39 -46.99
C GLN A 645 31.86 21.78 -47.77
N LEU A 646 30.65 21.84 -47.22
CA LEU A 646 29.42 21.41 -47.90
C LEU A 646 29.23 22.18 -49.22
N PHE A 647 29.31 23.51 -49.17
CA PHE A 647 29.20 24.35 -50.36
C PHE A 647 30.32 24.08 -51.37
N GLN A 648 31.56 23.97 -50.91
CA GLN A 648 32.70 23.67 -51.77
C GLN A 648 32.55 22.33 -52.49
N ASN A 649 32.07 21.29 -51.81
CA ASN A 649 31.86 19.97 -52.41
C ASN A 649 30.71 19.96 -53.43
N LEU A 650 29.58 20.59 -53.11
CA LEU A 650 28.43 20.65 -54.02
C LEU A 650 28.74 21.48 -55.26
N MET A 651 29.30 22.69 -55.10
CA MET A 651 29.72 23.55 -56.22
C MET A 651 30.85 22.91 -57.02
N GLY A 652 31.82 22.28 -56.34
CA GLY A 652 32.93 21.59 -56.98
C GLY A 652 32.47 20.44 -57.88
N ASN A 653 31.39 19.75 -57.51
CA ASN A 653 30.74 18.74 -58.35
C ASN A 653 30.00 19.37 -59.53
N ALA A 654 29.25 20.45 -59.30
CA ALA A 654 28.54 21.17 -60.36
C ALA A 654 29.47 21.72 -61.46
N ILE A 655 30.66 22.25 -61.10
CA ILE A 655 31.68 22.69 -62.08
C ILE A 655 32.31 21.50 -62.81
N LYS A 656 32.44 20.36 -62.12
CA LYS A 656 33.11 19.16 -62.62
C LYS A 656 32.27 18.46 -63.69
N PHE A 657 31.01 18.18 -63.40
CA PHE A 657 30.12 17.35 -64.22
C PHE A 657 29.33 18.20 -65.23
N ARG A 658 30.05 18.96 -66.06
CA ARG A 658 29.48 19.86 -67.08
C ARG A 658 29.34 19.18 -68.43
N LYS A 659 28.43 19.68 -69.27
CA LYS A 659 28.33 19.25 -70.68
C LYS A 659 29.52 19.78 -71.49
N PRO A 660 30.10 18.99 -72.41
CA PRO A 660 31.17 19.46 -73.29
C PRO A 660 30.70 20.65 -74.16
N GLY A 661 31.43 21.76 -74.11
CA GLY A 661 31.14 22.96 -74.91
C GLY A 661 30.13 23.95 -74.30
N GLU A 662 29.53 23.64 -73.15
CA GLU A 662 28.66 24.57 -72.42
C GLU A 662 29.35 25.14 -71.18
N MET A 663 29.06 26.41 -70.86
CA MET A 663 29.54 27.05 -69.64
C MET A 663 28.73 26.57 -68.43
N PRO A 664 29.36 26.16 -67.30
CA PRO A 664 28.64 25.79 -66.10
C PRO A 664 27.87 26.98 -65.52
N GLN A 665 26.56 26.82 -65.34
CA GLN A 665 25.69 27.78 -64.68
C GLN A 665 25.20 27.16 -63.39
N ILE A 666 25.56 27.77 -62.26
CA ILE A 666 25.24 27.27 -60.93
C ILE A 666 24.43 28.34 -60.19
N HIS A 667 23.29 27.95 -59.65
CA HIS A 667 22.46 28.83 -58.83
C HIS A 667 22.25 28.22 -57.44
N ILE A 668 22.52 29.00 -56.39
CA ILE A 668 22.34 28.61 -55.00
C ILE A 668 21.12 29.33 -54.44
N GLY A 669 20.02 28.59 -54.32
CA GLY A 669 18.75 29.10 -53.82
C GLY A 669 18.60 28.83 -52.32
N VAL A 670 17.89 29.73 -51.62
CA VAL A 670 17.53 29.54 -50.21
C VAL A 670 16.09 29.92 -49.94
N ARG A 671 15.38 29.10 -49.17
CA ARG A 671 13.99 29.34 -48.78
C ARG A 671 13.74 28.98 -47.32
N ARG A 672 13.19 29.93 -46.56
CA ARG A 672 12.68 29.68 -45.21
C ARG A 672 11.36 28.90 -45.28
N ARG A 673 11.26 27.79 -44.53
CA ARG A 673 10.01 27.04 -44.28
C ARG A 673 9.50 27.34 -42.85
N GLU A 674 8.60 26.55 -42.27
CA GLU A 674 8.18 26.75 -40.88
C GLU A 674 9.28 26.28 -39.89
N ASP A 675 9.79 25.06 -40.08
CA ASP A 675 10.69 24.40 -39.11
C ASP A 675 12.17 24.37 -39.55
N ASP A 676 12.46 24.64 -40.83
CA ASP A 676 13.81 24.58 -41.40
C ASP A 676 14.09 25.66 -42.47
N TRP A 677 15.35 25.73 -42.87
CA TRP A 677 15.84 26.42 -44.07
C TRP A 677 16.13 25.38 -45.14
N LEU A 678 15.53 25.53 -46.32
CA LEU A 678 15.82 24.73 -47.49
C LEU A 678 16.84 25.44 -48.37
N PHE A 679 17.91 24.75 -48.71
CA PHE A 679 18.91 25.20 -49.67
C PHE A 679 18.86 24.32 -50.92
N SER A 680 19.15 24.91 -52.08
CA SER A 680 19.26 24.20 -53.36
C SER A 680 20.50 24.64 -54.11
N VAL A 681 21.30 23.70 -54.60
CA VAL A 681 22.42 23.96 -55.53
C VAL A 681 22.05 23.35 -56.87
N GLN A 682 21.68 24.20 -57.82
CA GLN A 682 21.22 23.81 -59.16
C GLN A 682 22.32 24.05 -60.20
N ASP A 683 22.54 23.09 -61.09
CA ASP A 683 23.47 23.18 -62.21
C ASP A 683 22.82 22.84 -63.58
N ASN A 684 23.51 23.18 -64.67
CA ASN A 684 23.16 22.81 -66.05
C ASN A 684 24.02 21.66 -66.60
N GLY A 685 24.53 20.80 -65.71
CA GLY A 685 25.47 19.73 -66.04
C GLY A 685 24.87 18.55 -66.83
N ILE A 686 25.62 17.45 -66.87
CA ILE A 686 25.22 16.22 -67.58
C ILE A 686 24.00 15.52 -66.97
N GLY A 687 23.63 15.87 -65.73
CA GLY A 687 22.57 15.20 -64.98
C GLY A 687 22.95 13.78 -64.53
N LEU A 688 22.15 13.20 -63.64
CA LEU A 688 22.28 11.81 -63.22
C LEU A 688 20.97 11.05 -63.45
N ASP A 689 21.10 9.75 -63.70
CA ASP A 689 19.93 8.87 -63.74
C ASP A 689 19.33 8.74 -62.32
N PRO A 690 18.03 9.03 -62.13
CA PRO A 690 17.35 8.98 -60.84
C PRO A 690 17.56 7.69 -60.04
N GLN A 691 17.82 6.55 -60.70
CA GLN A 691 18.07 5.29 -60.01
C GLN A 691 19.31 5.30 -59.10
N PHE A 692 20.21 6.27 -59.31
CA PHE A 692 21.43 6.42 -58.51
C PHE A 692 21.32 7.45 -57.38
N ALA A 693 20.17 8.12 -57.21
CA ALA A 693 20.00 9.23 -56.28
C ALA A 693 20.37 8.90 -54.82
N GLU A 694 20.12 7.67 -54.35
CA GLU A 694 20.54 7.24 -53.00
C GLU A 694 21.99 6.73 -52.96
N ARG A 695 22.47 6.16 -54.06
CA ARG A 695 23.79 5.51 -54.16
C ARG A 695 24.94 6.51 -54.17
N ILE A 696 24.75 7.70 -54.73
CA ILE A 696 25.80 8.74 -54.79
C ILE A 696 26.26 9.25 -53.42
N PHE A 697 25.50 9.01 -52.34
CA PHE A 697 25.87 9.39 -50.98
C PHE A 697 26.58 8.28 -50.20
N VAL A 698 26.77 7.09 -50.80
CA VAL A 698 27.47 5.96 -50.17
C VAL A 698 28.99 6.15 -50.30
N ILE A 699 29.72 5.86 -49.22
CA ILE A 699 31.18 5.97 -49.18
C ILE A 699 31.81 5.12 -50.30
N PHE A 700 32.75 5.70 -51.04
CA PHE A 700 33.49 5.10 -52.17
C PHE A 700 32.68 4.73 -53.42
N GLN A 701 31.41 5.15 -53.56
CA GLN A 701 30.66 4.93 -54.80
C GLN A 701 30.90 6.05 -55.84
N ARG A 702 31.07 5.65 -57.10
CA ARG A 702 31.22 6.56 -58.26
C ARG A 702 30.33 6.08 -59.41
N LEU A 703 29.81 7.04 -60.19
CA LEU A 703 28.97 6.76 -61.38
C LEU A 703 29.75 6.76 -62.69
N HIS A 704 30.89 7.47 -62.74
CA HIS A 704 31.76 7.56 -63.91
C HIS A 704 33.12 6.93 -63.62
N THR A 705 33.77 6.40 -64.65
CA THR A 705 35.12 5.84 -64.57
C THR A 705 36.14 6.94 -64.28
N ARG A 706 37.30 6.54 -63.76
CA ARG A 706 38.37 7.47 -63.36
C ARG A 706 38.91 8.27 -64.55
N ASP A 707 38.89 7.68 -65.74
CA ASP A 707 39.38 8.26 -66.99
C ASP A 707 38.45 9.36 -67.52
N GLU A 708 37.17 9.34 -67.13
CA GLU A 708 36.19 10.36 -67.51
C GLU A 708 36.18 11.57 -66.57
N TYR A 709 36.36 11.36 -65.25
CA TYR A 709 36.19 12.42 -64.24
C TYR A 709 37.01 12.20 -62.93
N PRO A 710 37.95 13.09 -62.56
CA PRO A 710 38.84 12.88 -61.39
C PRO A 710 38.17 13.15 -60.02
N GLY A 711 38.34 12.30 -59.01
CA GLY A 711 37.89 12.54 -57.63
C GLY A 711 37.84 11.28 -56.77
N SER A 712 37.72 11.39 -55.44
CA SER A 712 37.78 10.25 -54.50
C SER A 712 36.48 9.46 -54.38
N GLY A 713 35.32 10.09 -54.61
CA GLY A 713 33.99 9.50 -54.38
C GLY A 713 33.47 9.67 -52.95
N MET A 714 34.17 10.43 -52.09
CA MET A 714 33.71 10.67 -50.71
C MET A 714 33.01 12.03 -50.50
N GLY A 715 33.16 12.98 -51.43
CA GLY A 715 32.63 14.34 -51.27
C GLY A 715 31.14 14.41 -50.92
N LEU A 716 30.28 13.64 -51.60
CA LEU A 716 28.84 13.62 -51.31
C LEU A 716 28.49 12.88 -50.02
N ALA A 717 29.22 11.82 -49.67
CA ALA A 717 29.07 11.16 -48.37
C ALA A 717 29.41 12.09 -47.20
N ILE A 718 30.43 12.95 -47.37
CA ILE A 718 30.77 14.01 -46.41
C ILE A 718 29.67 15.06 -46.35
N CYS A 719 29.12 15.50 -47.49
CA CYS A 719 27.97 16.41 -47.52
C CYS A 719 26.78 15.86 -46.72
N LYS A 720 26.44 14.58 -46.93
CA LYS A 720 25.37 13.91 -46.18
C LYS A 720 25.67 13.88 -44.68
N LYS A 721 26.90 13.53 -44.31
CA LYS A 721 27.31 13.49 -42.91
C LYS A 721 27.24 14.87 -42.23
N ILE A 722 27.68 15.93 -42.91
CA ILE A 722 27.60 17.32 -42.42
C ILE A 722 26.15 17.71 -42.17
N VAL A 723 25.26 17.45 -43.13
CA VAL A 723 23.83 17.79 -43.03
C VAL A 723 23.16 17.00 -41.90
N GLU A 724 23.46 15.71 -41.76
CA GLU A 724 22.96 14.88 -40.66
C GLU A 724 23.47 15.36 -39.29
N CYS A 725 24.73 15.81 -39.18
CA CYS A 725 25.27 16.39 -37.94
C CYS A 725 24.52 17.65 -37.50
N HIS A 726 23.94 18.39 -38.45
CA HIS A 726 23.07 19.54 -38.24
C HIS A 726 21.57 19.17 -38.16
N ARG A 727 21.23 17.87 -38.07
CA ARG A 727 19.86 17.32 -38.04
C ARG A 727 19.02 17.66 -39.28
N GLY A 728 19.68 17.92 -40.40
CA GLY A 728 19.07 18.17 -41.69
C GLY A 728 18.85 16.91 -42.53
N LYS A 729 18.31 17.09 -43.73
CA LYS A 729 18.24 16.06 -44.77
C LYS A 729 18.88 16.58 -46.06
N ILE A 730 19.56 15.71 -46.81
CA ILE A 730 20.09 16.01 -48.15
C ILE A 730 19.50 15.02 -49.16
N TRP A 731 19.16 15.49 -50.35
CA TRP A 731 18.73 14.65 -51.47
C TRP A 731 19.05 15.33 -52.80
N VAL A 732 18.76 14.65 -53.91
CA VAL A 732 19.04 15.15 -55.25
C VAL A 732 17.84 14.93 -56.17
N GLU A 733 17.58 15.88 -57.05
CA GLU A 733 16.64 15.77 -58.16
C GLU A 733 17.39 16.07 -59.44
N SER A 734 17.33 15.15 -60.41
CA SER A 734 18.07 15.30 -61.66
C SER A 734 17.52 14.34 -62.72
N ALA A 735 17.74 14.69 -63.97
CA ALA A 735 17.51 13.85 -65.13
C ALA A 735 18.68 14.01 -66.10
N LEU A 736 18.98 12.95 -66.86
CA LEU A 736 20.04 12.96 -67.87
C LEU A 736 19.86 14.15 -68.83
N ASP A 737 20.96 14.84 -69.09
CA ASP A 737 21.08 16.03 -69.93
C ASP A 737 20.22 17.25 -69.51
N GLN A 738 19.65 17.26 -68.31
CA GLN A 738 18.85 18.38 -67.79
C GLN A 738 19.48 19.08 -66.58
N GLY A 739 20.70 18.69 -66.19
CA GLY A 739 21.38 19.21 -65.00
C GLY A 739 20.94 18.53 -63.71
N THR A 740 21.49 19.01 -62.60
CA THR A 740 21.28 18.43 -61.26
C THR A 740 20.90 19.51 -60.26
N THR A 741 19.94 19.21 -59.39
CA THR A 741 19.64 20.04 -58.22
C THR A 741 19.82 19.25 -56.94
N PHE A 742 20.83 19.62 -56.15
CA PHE A 742 21.00 19.09 -54.79
C PHE A 742 20.24 19.95 -53.80
N TYR A 743 19.43 19.32 -52.94
CA TYR A 743 18.70 19.99 -51.88
C TYR A 743 19.22 19.57 -50.52
N PHE A 744 19.30 20.51 -49.58
CA PHE A 744 19.52 20.17 -48.17
C PHE A 744 18.75 21.09 -47.23
N THR A 745 18.45 20.60 -46.01
CA THR A 745 17.76 21.39 -44.98
C THR A 745 18.60 21.62 -43.73
N ILE A 746 18.37 22.74 -43.03
CA ILE A 746 18.94 23.03 -41.71
C ILE A 746 17.83 23.56 -40.78
N PRO A 747 17.57 22.93 -39.61
CA PRO A 747 16.57 23.40 -38.64
C PRO A 747 16.89 24.79 -38.05
N VAL A 748 15.85 25.57 -37.75
CA VAL A 748 15.98 27.00 -37.36
C VAL A 748 16.66 27.22 -36.01
N GLY A 749 16.49 26.27 -35.09
CA GLY A 749 17.10 26.32 -33.76
C GLY A 749 18.51 25.73 -33.70
N GLY A 750 19.09 25.30 -34.82
CA GLY A 750 20.35 24.56 -34.79
C GLY A 750 20.27 23.30 -33.91
N ARG A 751 21.36 23.00 -33.18
CA ARG A 751 21.47 21.82 -32.28
C ARG A 751 20.85 22.01 -30.90
N ASP A 752 20.04 23.05 -30.68
CA ASP A 752 19.59 23.44 -29.35
C ASP A 752 18.74 22.34 -28.69
N ARG A 753 19.10 21.98 -27.45
CA ARG A 753 18.63 20.77 -26.75
C ARG A 753 17.22 20.91 -26.13
N ASN A 754 16.50 22.01 -26.38
CA ASN A 754 15.35 22.41 -25.56
C ASN A 754 13.98 22.58 -26.25
N HIS A 755 13.75 21.97 -27.42
CA HIS A 755 12.37 21.82 -27.93
C HIS A 755 12.06 20.39 -28.37
N ALA A 756 11.77 19.55 -27.38
CA ALA A 756 10.93 18.37 -27.57
C ALA A 756 9.58 18.62 -26.90
N SER A 757 8.62 19.18 -27.66
CA SER A 757 7.19 19.01 -27.37
C SER A 757 6.36 19.24 -28.61
N GLY A 758 5.79 18.14 -29.13
CA GLY A 758 4.54 18.16 -29.89
C GLY A 758 4.66 18.17 -31.40
N ARG A 759 4.76 16.98 -32.01
CA ARG A 759 3.85 16.59 -33.10
C ARG A 759 3.95 15.09 -33.43
N THR A 760 2.78 14.49 -33.40
CA THR A 760 2.39 13.11 -33.68
C THR A 760 2.90 12.65 -35.04
N THR A 761 3.71 11.58 -35.09
CA THR A 761 3.93 10.79 -36.31
C THR A 761 3.09 9.53 -36.26
N GLN A 762 1.87 9.64 -36.79
CA GLN A 762 1.27 8.52 -37.51
C GLN A 762 2.03 8.37 -38.82
N ASN A 763 2.65 7.21 -39.05
CA ASN A 763 2.70 6.55 -40.35
C ASN A 763 3.31 5.15 -40.19
N TYR A 764 2.45 4.14 -40.29
CA TYR A 764 2.82 2.77 -40.64
C TYR A 764 3.37 2.75 -42.07
N PRO A 765 4.43 1.96 -42.33
CA PRO A 765 4.42 1.18 -43.55
C PRO A 765 5.04 -0.21 -43.33
N PHE A 766 4.22 -1.18 -42.95
CA PHE A 766 4.48 -2.59 -43.25
C PHE A 766 3.16 -3.26 -43.62
N GLY A 767 2.74 -3.08 -44.86
CA GLY A 767 1.97 -4.10 -45.56
C GLY A 767 2.95 -5.18 -46.01
N ARG A 768 2.89 -6.35 -45.40
CA ARG A 768 3.49 -7.58 -45.95
C ARG A 768 2.35 -8.51 -46.36
N ARG A 769 2.56 -9.12 -47.53
CA ARG A 769 1.95 -10.39 -47.92
C ARG A 769 2.21 -11.46 -46.88
#